data_AF-A0AAV5TJM5-F1
#
_entry.id   AF-A0AAV5TJM5-F1
#
_cell.length_a   1.000
_cell.length_b   1.000
_cell.length_c   1.000
_cell.angle_alpha   90.00
_cell.angle_beta   90.00
_cell.angle_gamma   90.00
#
_symmetry.space_group_name_H-M   'P 1'
#
loop_
_entity.id
_entity.type
_entity.pdbx_description
1 polymer ?
#
loop_
_entity_poly.entity_id
_entity_poly.type
_entity_poly.pdbx_seq_one_letter_code
_entity_poly.pdbx_strand_id
1 'polypeptide(L)'
;YPSDCSEEYSVICQKHMFDRDHQPSNLGDDDLAPGKWWFAVETDFGGEYKGCDVEVRVQSALQVEFGFVDGLRRDEPHPVANVDSNENRVISSIAIGQEKTQNSFLQNFLLRSASNSSTLLEASTSSYRLGCSYEYVSQPLSCDLTQGHDFSVVMIGEDDTGNTFQRYSTSLCTKWYVCENGGAYYNGECLCPDYYAGDLCETPLCQNGGILSSDGRKCTCPSGYGGDVCQFVHCEKNSRTYFTNDEKSLVFVIEKSENTAYAIQDISNHFTEIVQKMWDQHQGWIGSYMILTFTVDGTIEPLDIFYEPTQFSMYLSHLSNLAYDYPGSCQMPIWKALDSLFDSPLSVNLPGSEVVIVSAAAPSDVDLASLQATMEKFDIQTPVIDYLHIEAFDCPVDDWKKDLGDFDTFLSTTGGIIFRAAGAFVGMGLKEFLPTRHAPQRLSYSDPLNCKDNDIYILVDFNMEYVFVILGGSNPKIEVETPLKDFVEVSQMWTTDQQKMWMILPQYPGIYKITVNSDVPDCFPMIYGTGEAFGYGTHAAQVFSGFIQSYNNLDTPKPYAVYGAVNFPVFNLLVRQEAEPPVETLYMTRMSRRDSEGKDEESYTSDVDRRDGCSYTYVGKAFTCVADNDVITLSVSGVDSYNQPFTRQSTTYCKKDTTNAMKSAVNVTNLLF
;
A
#
# COMPACT_ATOMS: atom_id res chain seq x y z
N TYR A 1 6.97 -88.93 -20.88
CA TYR A 1 5.91 -89.03 -21.90
C TYR A 1 5.32 -87.64 -22.03
N PRO A 2 5.29 -87.02 -23.23
CA PRO A 2 4.67 -85.72 -23.40
C PRO A 2 3.14 -85.91 -23.41
N SER A 3 2.43 -85.24 -22.51
CA SER A 3 0.97 -85.15 -22.51
C SER A 3 0.48 -84.09 -23.50
N ASP A 4 -0.81 -84.17 -23.81
CA ASP A 4 -1.53 -83.41 -24.84
C ASP A 4 -1.49 -81.89 -24.61
N CYS A 5 -1.29 -81.11 -25.68
CA CYS A 5 -1.12 -79.66 -25.63
C CYS A 5 -2.45 -78.89 -25.44
N SER A 6 -3.58 -79.58 -25.29
CA SER A 6 -4.91 -78.99 -25.17
C SER A 6 -5.51 -79.03 -23.75
N GLU A 7 -4.76 -79.47 -22.74
CA GLU A 7 -5.23 -79.41 -21.34
C GLU A 7 -4.92 -78.04 -20.71
N GLU A 8 -5.95 -77.36 -20.20
CA GLU A 8 -5.81 -76.15 -19.40
C GLU A 8 -5.37 -76.48 -17.97
N TYR A 9 -4.26 -75.89 -17.53
CA TYR A 9 -3.79 -75.99 -16.15
C TYR A 9 -4.05 -74.68 -15.40
N SER A 10 -4.80 -74.73 -14.30
CA SER A 10 -4.84 -73.64 -13.32
C SER A 10 -3.55 -73.65 -12.50
N VAL A 11 -2.67 -72.68 -12.71
CA VAL A 11 -1.45 -72.54 -11.90
C VAL A 11 -1.66 -71.48 -10.83
N ILE A 12 -1.94 -71.92 -9.60
CA ILE A 12 -1.76 -71.15 -8.37
C ILE A 12 -0.98 -72.06 -7.42
N CYS A 13 0.28 -71.72 -7.14
CA CYS A 13 1.01 -72.29 -6.01
C CYS A 13 1.45 -71.16 -5.07
N GLN A 14 0.83 -71.12 -3.89
CA GLN A 14 1.40 -70.54 -2.68
C GLN A 14 1.00 -71.45 -1.52
N LYS A 15 1.96 -72.00 -0.77
CA LYS A 15 1.82 -72.16 0.68
C LYS A 15 3.11 -72.54 1.43
N HIS A 16 3.46 -71.63 2.34
CA HIS A 16 4.11 -71.79 3.65
C HIS A 16 5.57 -72.28 3.74
N MET A 17 6.39 -71.35 4.23
CA MET A 17 7.74 -71.55 4.77
C MET A 17 7.77 -72.44 6.03
N PHE A 18 6.60 -72.77 6.61
CA PHE A 18 6.48 -73.61 7.79
C PHE A 18 5.23 -74.52 7.72
N ASP A 19 5.36 -75.75 8.18
CA ASP A 19 4.19 -76.62 8.37
C ASP A 19 3.29 -76.12 9.52
N ARG A 20 2.19 -76.85 9.79
CA ARG A 20 1.24 -76.51 10.87
C ARG A 20 1.92 -76.42 12.26
N ASP A 21 3.11 -77.00 12.40
CA ASP A 21 3.85 -77.13 13.64
C ASP A 21 5.10 -76.21 13.67
N HIS A 22 5.16 -75.22 12.77
CA HIS A 22 6.23 -74.22 12.67
C HIS A 22 7.63 -74.80 12.41
N GLN A 23 7.72 -76.00 11.83
CA GLN A 23 9.00 -76.56 11.38
C GLN A 23 9.29 -76.13 9.93
N PRO A 24 10.56 -75.83 9.58
CA PRO A 24 10.93 -75.51 8.21
C PRO A 24 10.55 -76.67 7.28
N SER A 25 9.83 -76.37 6.20
CA SER A 25 9.53 -77.34 5.14
C SER A 25 10.85 -77.87 4.55
N ASN A 26 11.00 -79.19 4.40
CA ASN A 26 12.12 -79.73 3.61
C ASN A 26 11.97 -79.28 2.16
N LEU A 27 13.05 -78.76 1.56
CA LEU A 27 13.08 -78.35 0.15
C LEU A 27 12.71 -79.55 -0.73
N GLY A 28 11.58 -79.47 -1.43
CA GLY A 28 11.10 -80.50 -2.34
C GLY A 28 11.44 -80.21 -3.80
N ASP A 29 11.11 -81.14 -4.71
CA ASP A 29 11.26 -80.95 -6.16
C ASP A 29 10.38 -79.80 -6.74
N ASP A 30 9.49 -79.21 -5.91
CA ASP A 30 8.55 -78.15 -6.26
C ASP A 30 9.00 -76.73 -5.82
N ASP A 31 10.16 -76.58 -5.16
CA ASP A 31 10.70 -75.27 -4.76
C ASP A 31 11.50 -74.60 -5.90
N LEU A 32 11.22 -73.32 -6.16
CA LEU A 32 11.99 -72.54 -7.13
C LEU A 32 13.42 -72.33 -6.62
N ALA A 33 14.38 -73.02 -7.22
CA ALA A 33 15.79 -72.80 -6.96
C ALA A 33 16.19 -71.32 -7.16
N PRO A 34 17.17 -70.80 -6.39
CA PRO A 34 17.72 -69.47 -6.61
C PRO A 34 18.22 -69.31 -8.05
N GLY A 35 17.87 -68.21 -8.70
CA GLY A 35 18.30 -67.95 -10.06
C GLY A 35 17.33 -67.08 -10.85
N LYS A 36 17.67 -66.87 -12.13
CA LYS A 36 16.86 -66.09 -13.06
C LYS A 36 15.80 -66.98 -13.71
N TRP A 37 14.55 -66.70 -13.41
CA TRP A 37 13.40 -67.33 -14.03
C TRP A 37 12.87 -66.48 -15.17
N TRP A 38 12.38 -67.13 -16.23
CA TRP A 38 11.64 -66.49 -17.31
C TRP A 38 10.35 -67.28 -17.54
N PHE A 39 9.29 -66.56 -17.90
CA PHE A 39 7.97 -67.14 -18.16
C PHE A 39 7.47 -66.54 -19.46
N ALA A 40 6.77 -67.33 -20.27
CA ALA A 40 6.02 -66.83 -21.42
C ALA A 40 4.53 -67.00 -21.12
N VAL A 41 3.74 -65.96 -21.42
CA VAL A 41 2.29 -65.96 -21.27
C VAL A 41 1.71 -65.73 -22.66
N GLU A 42 0.76 -66.58 -23.05
CA GLU A 42 0.01 -66.48 -24.29
C GLU A 42 -1.48 -66.40 -23.93
N THR A 43 -2.23 -65.53 -24.61
CA THR A 43 -3.68 -65.39 -24.43
C THR A 43 -4.40 -65.81 -25.71
N ASP A 44 -5.57 -66.41 -25.56
CA ASP A 44 -6.33 -66.94 -26.68
C ASP A 44 -6.98 -65.81 -27.50
N PHE A 45 -6.76 -65.79 -28.82
CA PHE A 45 -7.09 -64.67 -29.71
C PHE A 45 -8.59 -64.54 -30.08
N GLY A 46 -9.50 -65.16 -29.32
CA GLY A 46 -10.92 -65.31 -29.68
C GLY A 46 -11.90 -64.26 -29.13
N GLY A 47 -11.48 -63.36 -28.22
CA GLY A 47 -12.36 -62.41 -27.51
C GLY A 47 -12.30 -60.94 -27.96
N GLU A 48 -13.27 -60.13 -27.52
CA GLU A 48 -13.30 -58.67 -27.75
C GLU A 48 -12.13 -57.92 -27.08
N TYR A 49 -11.58 -58.48 -25.99
CA TYR A 49 -10.42 -57.96 -25.28
C TYR A 49 -9.12 -58.54 -25.85
N LYS A 50 -8.26 -57.68 -26.41
CA LYS A 50 -6.97 -58.06 -27.01
C LYS A 50 -5.76 -57.86 -26.08
N GLY A 51 -5.99 -57.60 -24.80
CA GLY A 51 -4.92 -57.33 -23.81
C GLY A 51 -4.51 -58.58 -23.02
N CYS A 52 -3.30 -58.56 -22.48
CA CYS A 52 -2.80 -59.47 -21.46
C CYS A 52 -2.15 -58.63 -20.36
N ASP A 53 -2.50 -58.86 -19.09
CA ASP A 53 -1.84 -58.25 -17.94
C ASP A 53 -1.22 -59.35 -17.08
N VAL A 54 0.04 -59.19 -16.70
CA VAL A 54 0.84 -60.21 -16.01
C VAL A 54 1.55 -59.55 -14.84
N GLU A 55 1.22 -59.98 -13.63
CA GLU A 55 1.88 -59.53 -12.41
C GLU A 55 2.64 -60.69 -11.75
N VAL A 56 3.94 -60.50 -11.53
CA VAL A 56 4.81 -61.47 -10.86
C VAL A 56 5.09 -60.99 -9.44
N ARG A 57 4.57 -61.69 -8.43
CA ARG A 57 4.76 -61.37 -7.01
C ARG A 57 5.62 -62.42 -6.32
N VAL A 58 6.39 -61.99 -5.33
CA VAL A 58 7.15 -62.88 -4.46
C VAL A 58 6.94 -62.47 -2.99
N GLN A 59 6.76 -63.46 -2.11
CA GLN A 59 6.81 -63.25 -0.66
C GLN A 59 8.21 -63.63 -0.18
N SER A 60 9.03 -62.64 0.15
CA SER A 60 10.43 -62.83 0.54
C SER A 60 10.69 -62.20 1.89
N ALA A 61 11.53 -62.84 2.71
CA ALA A 61 12.06 -62.25 3.93
C ALA A 61 12.97 -61.04 3.60
N LEU A 62 13.61 -61.04 2.43
CA LEU A 62 14.41 -59.92 1.95
C LEU A 62 13.49 -58.83 1.40
N GLN A 63 13.48 -57.69 2.07
CA GLN A 63 12.72 -56.50 1.72
C GLN A 63 13.66 -55.39 1.27
N VAL A 64 13.21 -54.61 0.31
CA VAL A 64 13.92 -53.42 -0.18
C VAL A 64 12.93 -52.26 -0.13
N GLU A 65 13.21 -51.29 0.72
CA GLU A 65 12.49 -50.03 0.78
C GLU A 65 13.26 -48.98 -0.01
N PHE A 66 12.55 -48.08 -0.67
CA PHE A 66 13.18 -47.03 -1.46
C PHE A 66 12.32 -45.77 -1.51
N GLY A 67 12.96 -44.66 -1.88
CA GLY A 67 12.30 -43.44 -2.32
C GLY A 67 13.31 -42.49 -2.96
N PHE A 68 12.91 -41.24 -3.12
CA PHE A 68 13.67 -40.22 -3.84
C PHE A 68 14.13 -39.09 -2.91
N VAL A 69 15.31 -38.56 -3.19
CA VAL A 69 15.84 -37.32 -2.60
C VAL A 69 16.46 -36.47 -3.69
N ASP A 70 16.47 -35.15 -3.54
CA ASP A 70 17.04 -34.19 -4.49
C ASP A 70 18.39 -33.63 -4.02
N GLY A 71 19.03 -34.30 -3.05
CA GLY A 71 20.33 -33.92 -2.52
C GLY A 71 21.03 -35.07 -1.82
N LEU A 72 22.36 -35.10 -1.90
CA LEU A 72 23.18 -36.22 -1.41
C LEU A 72 23.12 -36.43 0.12
N ARG A 73 22.84 -35.35 0.87
CA ARG A 73 22.83 -35.35 2.35
C ARG A 73 21.45 -35.64 2.96
N ARG A 74 20.40 -35.72 2.14
CA ARG A 74 19.04 -35.96 2.60
C ARG A 74 18.82 -37.47 2.79
N ASP A 75 18.09 -37.83 3.84
CA ASP A 75 17.82 -39.23 4.20
C ASP A 75 16.33 -39.50 4.47
N GLU A 76 15.48 -38.50 4.23
CA GLU A 76 14.03 -38.62 4.27
C GLU A 76 13.52 -38.87 2.85
N PRO A 77 13.07 -40.09 2.52
CA PRO A 77 12.64 -40.43 1.16
C PRO A 77 11.28 -39.83 0.83
N HIS A 78 11.16 -39.29 -0.38
CA HIS A 78 9.88 -38.97 -0.99
C HIS A 78 9.42 -40.14 -1.89
N PRO A 79 8.11 -40.50 -1.94
CA PRO A 79 7.65 -41.64 -2.75
C PRO A 79 7.75 -41.43 -4.27
N VAL A 80 7.97 -40.20 -4.71
CA VAL A 80 7.99 -39.76 -6.11
C VAL A 80 9.15 -38.81 -6.36
N ALA A 81 9.69 -38.76 -7.58
CA ALA A 81 10.81 -37.90 -7.97
C ALA A 81 10.36 -36.43 -8.17
N ASN A 82 11.27 -35.47 -7.95
CA ASN A 82 11.00 -34.04 -8.08
C ASN A 82 11.12 -33.58 -9.55
N VAL A 83 10.03 -33.19 -10.19
CA VAL A 83 10.08 -32.71 -11.58
C VAL A 83 10.98 -31.47 -11.77
N ASP A 84 11.15 -30.65 -10.73
CA ASP A 84 11.91 -29.41 -10.78
C ASP A 84 13.39 -29.57 -10.37
N SER A 85 13.87 -30.80 -10.13
CA SER A 85 15.26 -31.08 -9.73
C SER A 85 16.04 -31.89 -10.76
N ASN A 86 17.29 -31.50 -10.99
CA ASN A 86 18.27 -32.26 -11.78
C ASN A 86 19.16 -33.17 -10.91
N GLU A 87 18.94 -33.19 -9.58
CA GLU A 87 19.73 -33.94 -8.61
C GLU A 87 18.91 -35.05 -7.91
N ASN A 88 17.79 -35.46 -8.51
CA ASN A 88 16.98 -36.57 -8.00
C ASN A 88 17.83 -37.84 -7.88
N ARG A 89 17.71 -38.56 -6.79
CA ARG A 89 18.43 -39.81 -6.51
C ARG A 89 17.50 -40.79 -5.85
N VAL A 90 17.60 -42.05 -6.24
CA VAL A 90 16.97 -43.15 -5.52
C VAL A 90 17.82 -43.44 -4.29
N ILE A 91 17.21 -43.43 -3.12
CA ILE A 91 17.79 -43.94 -1.88
C ILE A 91 17.06 -45.21 -1.46
N SER A 92 17.77 -46.18 -0.89
CA SER A 92 17.20 -47.49 -0.54
C SER A 92 17.83 -48.11 0.71
N SER A 93 17.05 -48.96 1.39
CA SER A 93 17.53 -49.82 2.47
C SER A 93 17.13 -51.28 2.21
N ILE A 94 17.99 -52.22 2.65
CA ILE A 94 17.73 -53.66 2.56
C ILE A 94 17.59 -54.24 3.96
N ALA A 95 16.51 -55.00 4.19
CA ALA A 95 16.28 -55.72 5.43
C ALA A 95 15.96 -57.20 5.16
N ILE A 96 16.28 -58.07 6.11
CA ILE A 96 15.79 -59.45 6.16
C ILE A 96 14.89 -59.55 7.40
N GLY A 97 13.58 -59.67 7.19
CA GLY A 97 12.60 -59.53 8.27
C GLY A 97 12.61 -58.10 8.85
N GLN A 98 12.87 -57.97 10.15
CA GLN A 98 12.98 -56.66 10.83
C GLN A 98 14.44 -56.23 11.10
N GLU A 99 15.42 -57.00 10.64
CA GLU A 99 16.83 -56.71 10.90
C GLU A 99 17.56 -56.27 9.62
N LYS A 100 18.50 -55.33 9.77
CA LYS A 100 19.42 -54.96 8.70
C LYS A 100 20.33 -56.14 8.39
N THR A 101 20.46 -56.46 7.12
CA THR A 101 21.37 -57.50 6.64
C THR A 101 22.83 -57.05 6.77
N GLN A 102 23.73 -57.97 7.13
CA GLN A 102 25.17 -57.68 7.22
C GLN A 102 25.92 -57.86 5.90
N ASN A 103 25.42 -58.74 5.03
CA ASN A 103 26.14 -59.19 3.84
C ASN A 103 25.40 -58.94 2.53
N SER A 104 24.08 -58.65 2.54
CA SER A 104 23.37 -58.33 1.30
C SER A 104 23.66 -56.90 0.85
N PHE A 105 23.72 -56.69 -0.45
CA PHE A 105 23.99 -55.36 -1.00
C PHE A 105 23.24 -55.09 -2.30
N LEU A 106 22.88 -53.83 -2.51
CA LEU A 106 22.34 -53.34 -3.78
C LEU A 106 23.50 -52.98 -4.70
N GLN A 107 23.41 -53.44 -5.94
CA GLN A 107 24.42 -53.20 -6.97
C GLN A 107 23.95 -52.14 -7.94
N ASN A 108 22.71 -52.24 -8.44
CA ASN A 108 22.24 -51.41 -9.54
C ASN A 108 20.79 -50.95 -9.36
N PHE A 109 20.52 -49.75 -9.84
CA PHE A 109 19.18 -49.20 -10.07
C PHE A 109 18.98 -49.06 -11.58
N LEU A 110 17.86 -49.58 -12.10
CA LEU A 110 17.45 -49.39 -13.48
C LEU A 110 16.10 -48.66 -13.50
N LEU A 111 16.03 -47.57 -14.25
CA LEU A 111 14.79 -46.88 -14.54
C LEU A 111 14.26 -47.37 -15.89
N ARG A 112 13.01 -47.82 -15.92
CA ARG A 112 12.36 -48.32 -17.15
C ARG A 112 11.06 -47.58 -17.42
N SER A 113 10.72 -47.43 -18.68
CA SER A 113 9.44 -46.83 -19.06
C SER A 113 8.29 -47.72 -18.61
N ALA A 114 7.27 -47.15 -17.96
CA ALA A 114 6.06 -47.90 -17.60
C ALA A 114 5.22 -48.25 -18.84
N SER A 115 5.27 -47.42 -19.90
CA SER A 115 4.52 -47.67 -21.14
C SER A 115 5.17 -48.74 -22.02
N ASN A 116 6.48 -48.98 -21.87
CA ASN A 116 7.16 -50.09 -22.49
C ASN A 116 8.33 -50.58 -21.61
N SER A 117 8.10 -51.63 -20.83
CA SER A 117 9.07 -52.20 -19.89
C SER A 117 10.36 -52.74 -20.53
N SER A 118 10.44 -52.84 -21.86
CA SER A 118 11.67 -53.14 -22.60
C SER A 118 12.57 -51.91 -22.80
N THR A 119 12.03 -50.70 -22.62
CA THR A 119 12.77 -49.44 -22.76
C THR A 119 13.46 -49.10 -21.45
N LEU A 120 14.79 -49.18 -21.45
CA LEU A 120 15.64 -48.68 -20.38
C LEU A 120 15.77 -47.16 -20.52
N LEU A 121 15.33 -46.42 -19.51
CA LEU A 121 15.49 -44.96 -19.44
C LEU A 121 16.89 -44.62 -18.93
N GLU A 122 17.28 -45.24 -17.82
CA GLU A 122 18.55 -44.97 -17.15
C GLU A 122 19.02 -46.19 -16.35
N ALA A 123 20.33 -46.32 -16.14
CA ALA A 123 20.92 -47.34 -15.30
C ALA A 123 22.05 -46.72 -14.50
N SER A 124 22.07 -46.97 -13.19
CA SER A 124 23.12 -46.46 -12.31
C SER A 124 23.57 -47.53 -11.32
N THR A 125 24.83 -47.45 -10.94
CA THR A 125 25.38 -48.26 -9.85
C THR A 125 24.98 -47.64 -8.51
N SER A 126 24.70 -48.50 -7.54
CA SER A 126 24.43 -48.12 -6.16
C SER A 126 25.73 -47.79 -5.42
N SER A 127 25.69 -46.81 -4.53
CA SER A 127 26.78 -46.46 -3.60
C SER A 127 26.32 -46.54 -2.16
N TYR A 128 27.20 -46.98 -1.26
CA TYR A 128 26.90 -47.07 0.17
C TYR A 128 27.08 -45.72 0.89
N ARG A 129 26.13 -45.36 1.77
CA ARG A 129 26.12 -44.16 2.60
C ARG A 129 26.24 -44.54 4.08
N LEU A 130 27.35 -44.13 4.71
CA LEU A 130 27.60 -44.42 6.11
C LEU A 130 26.73 -43.54 7.03
N GLY A 131 26.00 -44.18 7.95
CA GLY A 131 25.20 -43.48 8.98
C GLY A 131 23.80 -43.05 8.55
N CYS A 132 23.39 -43.39 7.33
CA CYS A 132 22.03 -43.15 6.83
C CYS A 132 21.10 -44.32 7.16
N SER A 133 19.82 -44.01 7.38
CA SER A 133 18.73 -44.98 7.48
C SER A 133 18.53 -45.70 6.16
N TYR A 134 18.64 -44.97 5.03
CA TYR A 134 18.67 -45.52 3.67
C TYR A 134 20.12 -45.62 3.17
N GLU A 135 20.78 -46.73 3.47
CA GLU A 135 22.22 -46.87 3.24
C GLU A 135 22.66 -46.95 1.77
N TYR A 136 21.77 -47.06 0.79
CA TYR A 136 22.13 -47.10 -0.64
C TYR A 136 21.63 -45.85 -1.38
N VAL A 137 22.41 -45.35 -2.34
CA VAL A 137 22.06 -44.19 -3.17
C VAL A 137 22.47 -44.37 -4.63
N SER A 138 21.67 -43.84 -5.56
CA SER A 138 21.97 -43.78 -6.99
C SER A 138 22.77 -42.54 -7.41
N GLN A 139 23.20 -42.54 -8.68
CA GLN A 139 23.57 -41.31 -9.38
C GLN A 139 22.34 -40.41 -9.59
N PRO A 140 22.52 -39.10 -9.89
CA PRO A 140 21.41 -38.22 -10.27
C PRO A 140 20.62 -38.83 -11.42
N LEU A 141 19.30 -38.71 -11.35
CA LEU A 141 18.36 -39.01 -12.42
C LEU A 141 17.64 -37.71 -12.83
N SER A 142 17.36 -37.58 -14.12
CA SER A 142 16.56 -36.46 -14.63
C SER A 142 15.12 -36.90 -14.91
N CYS A 143 14.16 -36.10 -14.48
CA CYS A 143 12.75 -36.31 -14.81
C CYS A 143 12.46 -36.14 -16.32
N ASP A 144 13.31 -35.44 -17.08
CA ASP A 144 13.17 -35.27 -18.53
C ASP A 144 13.15 -36.61 -19.27
N LEU A 145 13.87 -37.60 -18.77
CA LEU A 145 13.95 -38.93 -19.36
C LEU A 145 12.61 -39.69 -19.28
N THR A 146 11.73 -39.30 -18.36
CA THR A 146 10.41 -39.94 -18.20
C THR A 146 9.38 -39.38 -19.17
N GLN A 147 9.64 -38.21 -19.77
CA GLN A 147 8.69 -37.47 -20.62
C GLN A 147 7.33 -37.24 -19.96
N GLY A 148 7.30 -37.13 -18.62
CA GLY A 148 6.07 -36.94 -17.86
C GLY A 148 5.20 -38.20 -17.70
N HIS A 149 5.70 -39.37 -18.11
CA HIS A 149 5.05 -40.65 -17.89
C HIS A 149 5.57 -41.35 -16.63
N ASP A 150 4.77 -42.26 -16.08
CA ASP A 150 5.20 -43.15 -15.01
C ASP A 150 6.41 -43.99 -15.44
N PHE A 151 7.25 -44.34 -14.47
CA PHE A 151 8.42 -45.16 -14.70
C PHE A 151 8.57 -46.21 -13.61
N SER A 152 9.26 -47.29 -13.95
CA SER A 152 9.58 -48.37 -13.04
C SER A 152 10.98 -48.23 -12.48
N VAL A 153 11.14 -48.47 -11.19
CA VAL A 153 12.42 -48.58 -10.50
C VAL A 153 12.71 -50.05 -10.26
N VAL A 154 13.75 -50.56 -10.91
CA VAL A 154 14.25 -51.93 -10.74
C VAL A 154 15.52 -51.89 -9.91
N MET A 155 15.51 -52.60 -8.79
CA MET A 155 16.62 -52.69 -7.85
C MET A 155 17.22 -54.09 -7.92
N ILE A 156 18.51 -54.17 -8.23
CA ILE A 156 19.23 -55.44 -8.38
C ILE A 156 20.32 -55.50 -7.32
N GLY A 157 20.39 -56.62 -6.61
CA GLY A 157 21.37 -56.85 -5.56
C GLY A 157 21.74 -58.31 -5.42
N GLU A 158 22.56 -58.58 -4.41
CA GLU A 158 23.00 -59.91 -4.01
C GLU A 158 22.63 -60.10 -2.53
N ASP A 159 22.04 -61.26 -2.20
CA ASP A 159 21.69 -61.61 -0.84
C ASP A 159 22.89 -62.12 -0.03
N ASP A 160 22.67 -62.45 1.24
CA ASP A 160 23.70 -62.93 2.16
C ASP A 160 24.24 -64.34 1.83
N THR A 161 23.61 -65.04 0.88
CA THR A 161 24.05 -66.35 0.36
C THR A 161 24.74 -66.25 -1.00
N GLY A 162 24.90 -65.04 -1.54
CA GLY A 162 25.55 -64.80 -2.83
C GLY A 162 24.62 -64.96 -4.04
N ASN A 163 23.30 -65.07 -3.83
CA ASN A 163 22.34 -65.17 -4.92
C ASN A 163 21.86 -63.77 -5.35
N THR A 164 21.76 -63.56 -6.66
CA THR A 164 21.22 -62.30 -7.20
C THR A 164 19.72 -62.22 -7.01
N PHE A 165 19.22 -61.08 -6.54
CA PHE A 165 17.79 -60.79 -6.45
C PHE A 165 17.42 -59.53 -7.22
N GLN A 166 16.12 -59.42 -7.56
CA GLN A 166 15.53 -58.24 -8.16
C GLN A 166 14.29 -57.80 -7.39
N ARG A 167 14.11 -56.50 -7.21
CA ARG A 167 12.86 -55.86 -6.76
C ARG A 167 12.41 -54.83 -7.78
N TYR A 168 11.11 -54.66 -7.89
CA TYR A 168 10.47 -53.80 -8.86
C TYR A 168 9.41 -52.97 -8.16
N SER A 169 9.35 -51.67 -8.47
CA SER A 169 8.26 -50.78 -8.08
C SER A 169 8.03 -49.73 -9.17
N THR A 170 6.93 -48.98 -9.07
CA THR A 170 6.57 -47.89 -9.98
C THR A 170 6.58 -46.55 -9.24
N SER A 171 6.95 -45.49 -9.94
CA SER A 171 6.91 -44.12 -9.43
C SER A 171 6.67 -43.12 -10.57
N LEU A 172 6.57 -41.85 -10.24
CA LEU A 172 6.33 -40.75 -11.18
C LEU A 172 7.15 -39.51 -10.79
N CYS A 173 7.19 -38.53 -11.69
CA CYS A 173 7.78 -37.22 -11.43
C CYS A 173 6.68 -36.19 -11.12
N THR A 174 6.78 -35.52 -9.97
CA THR A 174 5.88 -34.43 -9.58
C THR A 174 6.66 -33.34 -8.84
N LYS A 175 6.08 -32.15 -8.71
CA LYS A 175 6.65 -31.08 -7.90
C LYS A 175 6.51 -31.41 -6.41
N TRP A 176 7.60 -31.31 -5.65
CA TRP A 176 7.61 -31.61 -4.20
C TRP A 176 7.12 -30.47 -3.32
N TYR A 177 7.48 -29.23 -3.64
CA TYR A 177 7.37 -28.12 -2.71
C TYR A 177 6.35 -27.08 -3.15
N VAL A 178 5.47 -26.71 -2.21
CA VAL A 178 4.67 -25.49 -2.23
C VAL A 178 5.19 -24.62 -1.10
N CYS A 179 5.86 -23.52 -1.42
CA CYS A 179 6.37 -22.60 -0.42
C CYS A 179 5.20 -21.82 0.22
N GLU A 180 5.21 -21.69 1.54
CA GLU A 180 4.25 -20.93 2.32
C GLU A 180 4.69 -19.46 2.48
N ASN A 181 3.79 -18.62 2.99
CA ASN A 181 4.07 -17.22 3.41
C ASN A 181 4.81 -16.34 2.39
N GLY A 182 4.55 -16.55 1.09
CA GLY A 182 5.19 -15.77 0.02
C GLY A 182 6.60 -16.22 -0.36
N GLY A 183 7.03 -17.41 0.09
CA GLY A 183 8.27 -18.03 -0.35
C GLY A 183 8.32 -18.29 -1.85
N ALA A 184 9.49 -18.08 -2.46
CA ALA A 184 9.71 -18.35 -3.87
C ALA A 184 10.45 -19.68 -4.05
N TYR A 185 9.86 -20.61 -4.79
CA TYR A 185 10.50 -21.89 -5.08
C TYR A 185 11.63 -21.74 -6.12
N TYR A 186 12.84 -22.17 -5.78
CA TYR A 186 14.00 -22.09 -6.66
C TYR A 186 15.00 -23.24 -6.40
N ASN A 187 15.38 -23.98 -7.46
CA ASN A 187 16.40 -25.04 -7.43
C ASN A 187 16.23 -26.09 -6.31
N GLY A 188 15.02 -26.61 -6.08
CA GLY A 188 14.82 -27.65 -5.07
C GLY A 188 14.48 -27.14 -3.67
N GLU A 189 14.52 -25.83 -3.43
CA GLU A 189 14.33 -25.24 -2.10
C GLU A 189 13.40 -24.01 -2.14
N CYS A 190 12.80 -23.67 -0.99
CA CYS A 190 12.02 -22.44 -0.84
C CYS A 190 12.91 -21.29 -0.35
N LEU A 191 12.97 -20.20 -1.11
CA LEU A 191 13.59 -18.95 -0.71
C LEU A 191 12.59 -18.13 0.10
N CYS A 192 12.85 -17.96 1.40
CA CYS A 192 11.91 -17.30 2.30
C CYS A 192 12.03 -15.78 2.25
N PRO A 193 10.90 -15.06 2.25
CA PRO A 193 10.90 -13.62 2.40
C PRO A 193 11.32 -13.24 3.82
N ASP A 194 11.57 -11.95 4.01
CA ASP A 194 11.89 -11.39 5.32
C ASP A 194 10.83 -11.82 6.35
N TYR A 195 11.31 -12.13 7.56
CA TYR A 195 10.51 -12.60 8.69
C TYR A 195 9.94 -14.03 8.61
N TYR A 196 10.34 -14.85 7.64
CA TYR A 196 9.95 -16.26 7.59
C TYR A 196 11.17 -17.18 7.42
N ALA A 197 11.03 -18.42 7.90
CA ALA A 197 12.06 -19.46 7.88
C ALA A 197 11.43 -20.86 7.78
N GLY A 198 12.26 -21.88 7.60
CA GLY A 198 11.84 -23.27 7.40
C GLY A 198 12.02 -23.72 5.95
N ASP A 199 11.97 -25.03 5.71
CA ASP A 199 12.19 -25.61 4.37
C ASP A 199 11.08 -25.23 3.38
N LEU A 200 9.91 -24.85 3.90
CA LEU A 200 8.76 -24.35 3.16
C LEU A 200 8.41 -22.89 3.51
N CYS A 201 9.26 -22.18 4.27
CA CYS A 201 8.95 -20.84 4.79
C CYS A 201 7.74 -20.79 5.72
N GLU A 202 7.45 -21.90 6.39
CA GLU A 202 6.29 -22.12 7.24
C GLU A 202 6.41 -21.51 8.64
N THR A 203 7.64 -21.18 9.07
CA THR A 203 7.92 -20.69 10.43
C THR A 203 8.08 -19.16 10.43
N PRO A 204 7.16 -18.40 11.06
CA PRO A 204 7.33 -16.95 11.21
C PRO A 204 8.40 -16.60 12.25
N LEU A 205 9.15 -15.53 11.99
CA LEU A 205 10.12 -14.93 12.90
C LEU A 205 9.46 -13.75 13.64
N CYS A 206 8.92 -14.01 14.83
CA CYS A 206 8.15 -13.01 15.59
C CYS A 206 8.98 -11.77 15.97
N GLN A 207 8.43 -10.61 15.68
CA GLN A 207 9.00 -9.29 15.94
C GLN A 207 8.43 -8.68 17.22
N ASN A 208 9.04 -7.58 17.69
CA ASN A 208 8.56 -6.75 18.80
C ASN A 208 8.21 -7.51 20.10
N GLY A 209 8.95 -8.60 20.39
CA GLY A 209 8.72 -9.43 21.56
C GLY A 209 7.55 -10.42 21.44
N GLY A 210 7.04 -10.64 20.22
CA GLY A 210 6.10 -11.71 19.90
C GLY A 210 6.65 -13.09 20.21
N ILE A 211 5.76 -14.01 20.59
CA ILE A 211 6.12 -15.38 20.97
C ILE A 211 5.54 -16.34 19.93
N LEU A 212 6.38 -17.22 19.40
CA LEU A 212 5.94 -18.26 18.47
C LEU A 212 4.94 -19.21 19.16
N SER A 213 3.82 -19.47 18.48
CA SER A 213 2.79 -20.39 18.96
C SER A 213 3.33 -21.81 19.10
N SER A 214 2.62 -22.63 19.89
CA SER A 214 3.05 -24.02 20.17
C SER A 214 3.14 -24.92 18.93
N ASP A 215 2.42 -24.58 17.85
CA ASP A 215 2.47 -25.28 16.56
C ASP A 215 3.56 -24.74 15.62
N GLY A 216 4.32 -23.73 16.04
CA GLY A 216 5.42 -23.14 15.27
C GLY A 216 4.99 -22.29 14.07
N ARG A 217 3.69 -22.00 13.92
CA ARG A 217 3.14 -21.45 12.67
C ARG A 217 2.60 -20.03 12.76
N LYS A 218 2.47 -19.47 13.97
CA LYS A 218 1.93 -18.12 14.18
C LYS A 218 2.66 -17.38 15.29
N CYS A 219 2.64 -16.06 15.25
CA CYS A 219 3.13 -15.24 16.34
C CYS A 219 2.00 -14.77 17.24
N THR A 220 2.18 -14.89 18.56
CA THR A 220 1.32 -14.26 19.56
C THR A 220 1.92 -12.91 19.93
N CYS A 221 1.22 -11.84 19.60
CA CYS A 221 1.73 -10.48 19.78
C CYS A 221 1.48 -9.93 21.19
N PRO A 222 2.47 -9.22 21.77
CA PRO A 222 2.24 -8.48 23.00
C PRO A 222 1.30 -7.28 22.76
N SER A 223 0.76 -6.72 23.83
CA SER A 223 -0.13 -5.56 23.76
C SER A 223 0.53 -4.40 23.03
N GLY A 224 -0.20 -3.75 22.12
CA GLY A 224 0.28 -2.64 21.29
C GLY A 224 0.96 -3.06 19.99
N TYR A 225 1.00 -4.36 19.65
CA TYR A 225 1.54 -4.87 18.38
C TYR A 225 0.58 -5.86 17.71
N GLY A 226 0.66 -5.95 16.39
CA GLY A 226 -0.18 -6.79 15.53
C GLY A 226 0.51 -7.16 14.21
N GLY A 227 -0.22 -7.86 13.34
CA GLY A 227 0.32 -8.48 12.12
C GLY A 227 0.76 -9.94 12.32
N ASP A 228 0.99 -10.66 11.22
CA ASP A 228 1.27 -12.10 11.22
C ASP A 228 2.53 -12.48 12.00
N VAL A 229 3.51 -11.57 12.03
CA VAL A 229 4.77 -11.71 12.76
C VAL A 229 4.94 -10.63 13.82
N CYS A 230 3.87 -9.94 14.25
CA CYS A 230 3.89 -8.86 15.23
C CYS A 230 4.73 -7.63 14.80
N GLN A 231 4.84 -7.40 13.50
CA GLN A 231 5.65 -6.34 12.91
C GLN A 231 4.99 -4.95 12.99
N PHE A 232 3.67 -4.87 13.14
CA PHE A 232 2.94 -3.60 13.11
C PHE A 232 2.61 -3.12 14.52
N VAL A 233 2.65 -1.80 14.74
CA VAL A 233 2.10 -1.19 15.95
C VAL A 233 0.58 -1.24 15.88
N HIS A 234 -0.09 -1.69 16.94
CA HIS A 234 -1.55 -1.81 16.99
C HIS A 234 -2.17 -0.74 17.89
N CYS A 235 -3.17 -0.01 17.39
CA CYS A 235 -3.91 0.96 18.19
C CYS A 235 -5.00 0.30 19.05
N GLU A 236 -4.97 0.51 20.36
CA GLU A 236 -6.03 0.03 21.27
C GLU A 236 -7.39 0.71 21.01
N LYS A 237 -7.38 1.94 20.53
CA LYS A 237 -8.58 2.70 20.16
C LYS A 237 -8.27 3.63 18.99
N ASN A 238 -9.00 3.45 17.89
CA ASN A 238 -8.93 4.36 16.76
C ASN A 238 -9.64 5.70 17.06
N SER A 239 -9.25 6.77 16.36
CA SER A 239 -9.96 8.06 16.42
C SER A 239 -11.37 7.98 15.86
N ARG A 240 -11.68 6.93 15.09
CA ARG A 240 -12.93 6.81 14.31
C ARG A 240 -13.10 7.94 13.31
N THR A 241 -11.98 8.48 12.84
CA THR A 241 -11.98 9.50 11.78
C THR A 241 -12.53 8.89 10.51
N TYR A 242 -13.56 9.51 9.94
CA TYR A 242 -14.14 9.09 8.67
C TYR A 242 -13.60 9.96 7.56
N PHE A 243 -12.65 9.43 6.78
CA PHE A 243 -12.05 10.13 5.64
C PHE A 243 -13.00 10.03 4.45
N THR A 244 -13.70 11.12 4.16
CA THR A 244 -14.59 11.26 3.00
C THR A 244 -14.42 12.65 2.42
N ASN A 245 -14.61 12.75 1.10
CA ASN A 245 -14.71 14.02 0.40
C ASN A 245 -16.16 14.47 0.22
N ASP A 246 -17.14 13.64 0.58
CA ASP A 246 -18.57 13.96 0.43
C ASP A 246 -19.16 14.67 1.66
N GLU A 247 -20.36 15.22 1.46
CA GLU A 247 -21.19 15.88 2.49
C GLU A 247 -20.48 17.06 3.20
N LYS A 248 -19.62 17.77 2.46
CA LYS A 248 -18.89 18.95 2.93
C LYS A 248 -19.72 20.21 2.86
N SER A 249 -19.26 21.24 3.56
CA SER A 249 -19.83 22.58 3.49
C SER A 249 -18.98 23.48 2.60
N LEU A 250 -19.63 24.34 1.81
CA LEU A 250 -18.97 25.48 1.17
C LEU A 250 -19.25 26.74 2.00
N VAL A 251 -18.22 27.27 2.64
CA VAL A 251 -18.32 28.36 3.62
C VAL A 251 -17.75 29.64 3.04
N PHE A 252 -18.52 30.72 3.05
CA PHE A 252 -18.06 32.05 2.65
C PHE A 252 -17.80 32.91 3.89
N VAL A 253 -16.58 33.42 4.02
CA VAL A 253 -16.22 34.42 5.03
C VAL A 253 -16.04 35.76 4.32
N ILE A 254 -17.06 36.61 4.34
CA ILE A 254 -17.17 37.77 3.44
C ILE A 254 -16.94 39.07 4.19
N GLU A 255 -16.00 39.87 3.68
CA GLU A 255 -15.89 41.29 4.01
C GLU A 255 -17.18 42.00 3.57
N LYS A 256 -17.93 42.59 4.50
CA LYS A 256 -19.13 43.36 4.20
C LYS A 256 -18.76 44.84 4.08
N SER A 257 -18.44 45.27 2.87
CA SER A 257 -18.06 46.67 2.60
C SER A 257 -18.33 47.09 1.15
N GLU A 258 -18.23 48.39 0.88
CA GLU A 258 -18.30 48.93 -0.47
C GLU A 258 -17.23 48.35 -1.43
N ASN A 259 -16.08 47.90 -0.91
CA ASN A 259 -15.00 47.32 -1.71
C ASN A 259 -15.36 45.94 -2.30
N THR A 260 -16.22 45.19 -1.63
CA THR A 260 -16.63 43.83 -2.04
C THR A 260 -18.07 43.75 -2.53
N ALA A 261 -18.88 44.80 -2.34
CA ALA A 261 -20.30 44.82 -2.71
C ALA A 261 -20.56 44.33 -4.16
N TYR A 262 -19.76 44.81 -5.11
CA TYR A 262 -19.88 44.41 -6.51
C TYR A 262 -19.45 42.95 -6.75
N ALA A 263 -18.38 42.50 -6.10
CA ALA A 263 -17.92 41.11 -6.14
C ALA A 263 -18.99 40.15 -5.58
N ILE A 264 -19.59 40.48 -4.43
CA ILE A 264 -20.66 39.68 -3.81
C ILE A 264 -21.86 39.54 -4.77
N GLN A 265 -22.22 40.62 -5.48
CA GLN A 265 -23.28 40.57 -6.49
C GLN A 265 -22.91 39.67 -7.66
N ASP A 266 -21.68 39.72 -8.14
CA ASP A 266 -21.22 38.88 -9.24
C ASP A 266 -21.16 37.39 -8.86
N ILE A 267 -20.72 37.08 -7.62
CA ILE A 267 -20.81 35.73 -7.05
C ILE A 267 -22.27 35.27 -7.01
N SER A 268 -23.18 36.11 -6.48
CA SER A 268 -24.61 35.80 -6.41
C SER A 268 -25.21 35.45 -7.78
N ASN A 269 -24.89 36.24 -8.81
CA ASN A 269 -25.38 36.06 -10.18
C ASN A 269 -24.93 34.73 -10.80
N HIS A 270 -23.74 34.25 -10.45
CA HIS A 270 -23.16 33.02 -11.00
C HIS A 270 -23.28 31.82 -10.06
N PHE A 271 -23.76 32.00 -8.82
CA PHE A 271 -23.69 30.98 -7.78
C PHE A 271 -24.33 29.64 -8.17
N THR A 272 -25.49 29.68 -8.82
CA THR A 272 -26.16 28.46 -9.29
C THR A 272 -25.34 27.73 -10.35
N GLU A 273 -24.65 28.45 -11.25
CA GLU A 273 -23.76 27.83 -12.24
C GLU A 273 -22.50 27.25 -11.60
N ILE A 274 -21.93 27.94 -10.60
CA ILE A 274 -20.78 27.47 -9.82
C ILE A 274 -21.13 26.12 -9.18
N VAL A 275 -22.22 26.07 -8.43
CA VAL A 275 -22.68 24.85 -7.75
C VAL A 275 -23.03 23.76 -8.75
N GLN A 276 -23.69 24.09 -9.86
CA GLN A 276 -24.01 23.10 -10.89
C GLN A 276 -22.74 22.48 -11.46
N LYS A 277 -21.70 23.27 -11.73
CA LYS A 277 -20.44 22.75 -12.27
C LYS A 277 -19.68 21.90 -11.25
N MET A 278 -19.71 22.28 -9.96
CA MET A 278 -19.19 21.43 -8.88
C MET A 278 -19.94 20.09 -8.83
N TRP A 279 -21.28 20.12 -8.92
CA TRP A 279 -22.13 18.92 -8.94
C TRP A 279 -21.87 18.04 -10.17
N ASP A 280 -21.69 18.65 -11.34
CA ASP A 280 -21.40 17.96 -12.59
C ASP A 280 -20.02 17.30 -12.57
N GLN A 281 -19.09 17.76 -11.71
CA GLN A 281 -17.79 17.14 -11.49
C GLN A 281 -17.79 16.10 -10.36
N HIS A 282 -18.46 16.36 -9.24
CA HIS A 282 -18.54 15.42 -8.12
C HIS A 282 -19.89 15.53 -7.41
N GLN A 283 -20.78 14.56 -7.66
CA GLN A 283 -22.09 14.51 -7.04
C GLN A 283 -21.97 14.10 -5.58
N GLY A 284 -22.54 14.90 -4.67
CA GLY A 284 -22.51 14.61 -3.23
C GLY A 284 -21.37 15.29 -2.47
N TRP A 285 -20.45 15.99 -3.16
CA TRP A 285 -19.36 16.73 -2.52
C TRP A 285 -19.88 17.78 -1.52
N ILE A 286 -20.69 18.73 -1.99
CA ILE A 286 -21.21 19.83 -1.16
C ILE A 286 -22.66 19.55 -0.74
N GLY A 287 -22.88 19.44 0.57
CA GLY A 287 -24.20 19.24 1.19
C GLY A 287 -24.80 20.50 1.81
N SER A 288 -24.00 21.53 2.10
CA SER A 288 -24.51 22.79 2.66
C SER A 288 -23.65 24.00 2.29
N TYR A 289 -24.24 25.20 2.42
CA TYR A 289 -23.62 26.49 2.15
C TYR A 289 -23.69 27.34 3.40
N MET A 290 -22.57 27.93 3.80
CA MET A 290 -22.51 28.76 5.01
C MET A 290 -21.97 30.14 4.70
N ILE A 291 -22.34 31.13 5.50
CA ILE A 291 -21.85 32.49 5.34
C ILE A 291 -21.66 33.18 6.69
N LEU A 292 -20.50 33.82 6.85
CA LEU A 292 -20.17 34.69 7.96
C LEU A 292 -19.62 35.99 7.40
N THR A 293 -20.11 37.12 7.90
CA THR A 293 -19.71 38.43 7.42
C THR A 293 -18.98 39.20 8.51
N PHE A 294 -18.06 40.08 8.09
CA PHE A 294 -17.30 40.93 8.99
C PHE A 294 -17.08 42.33 8.41
N THR A 295 -16.97 43.32 9.29
CA THR A 295 -16.78 44.74 8.94
C THR A 295 -15.48 45.31 9.52
N VAL A 296 -15.08 46.50 9.08
CA VAL A 296 -13.78 47.11 9.44
C VAL A 296 -13.64 47.41 10.93
N ASP A 297 -14.74 47.64 11.64
CA ASP A 297 -14.77 47.83 13.10
C ASP A 297 -14.69 46.50 13.89
N GLY A 298 -14.60 45.37 13.19
CA GLY A 298 -14.54 44.03 13.76
C GLY A 298 -15.88 43.50 14.24
N THR A 299 -17.01 44.06 13.80
CA THR A 299 -18.32 43.44 13.98
C THR A 299 -18.41 42.19 13.11
N ILE A 300 -18.91 41.10 13.68
CA ILE A 300 -19.09 39.80 13.01
C ILE A 300 -20.56 39.41 13.14
N GLU A 301 -21.21 39.12 12.01
CA GLU A 301 -22.59 38.60 12.01
C GLU A 301 -22.58 37.08 12.30
N PRO A 302 -23.64 36.53 12.92
CA PRO A 302 -23.74 35.10 13.17
C PRO A 302 -23.57 34.28 11.88
N LEU A 303 -22.92 33.12 11.99
CA LEU A 303 -22.79 32.17 10.89
C LEU A 303 -24.16 31.59 10.53
N ASP A 304 -24.59 31.82 9.28
CA ASP A 304 -25.82 31.27 8.73
C ASP A 304 -25.53 30.02 7.88
N ILE A 305 -26.48 29.07 7.83
CA ILE A 305 -26.40 27.84 7.02
C ILE A 305 -27.62 27.71 6.11
N PHE A 306 -27.37 27.29 4.88
CA PHE A 306 -28.35 27.08 3.82
C PHE A 306 -28.12 25.72 3.18
N TYR A 307 -29.19 25.07 2.74
CA TYR A 307 -29.12 23.78 2.04
C TYR A 307 -29.48 23.90 0.56
N GLU A 308 -30.16 24.99 0.18
CA GLU A 308 -30.60 25.23 -1.19
C GLU A 308 -29.74 26.32 -1.86
N PRO A 309 -29.09 26.04 -3.01
CA PRO A 309 -28.23 27.00 -3.69
C PRO A 309 -28.95 28.30 -4.05
N THR A 310 -30.23 28.23 -4.40
CA THR A 310 -31.04 29.40 -4.74
C THR A 310 -31.29 30.31 -3.53
N GLN A 311 -31.46 29.73 -2.33
CA GLN A 311 -31.64 30.52 -1.11
C GLN A 311 -30.35 31.25 -0.74
N PHE A 312 -29.21 30.55 -0.86
CA PHE A 312 -27.90 31.15 -0.65
C PHE A 312 -27.62 32.29 -1.65
N SER A 313 -27.89 32.08 -2.94
CA SER A 313 -27.74 33.10 -3.99
C SER A 313 -28.60 34.35 -3.70
N MET A 314 -29.86 34.19 -3.28
CA MET A 314 -30.71 35.31 -2.89
C MET A 314 -30.16 36.07 -1.68
N TYR A 315 -29.61 35.35 -0.69
CA TYR A 315 -28.98 35.98 0.47
C TYR A 315 -27.74 36.79 0.06
N LEU A 316 -26.87 36.25 -0.81
CA LEU A 316 -25.74 36.99 -1.37
C LEU A 316 -26.19 38.26 -2.11
N SER A 317 -27.27 38.20 -2.89
CA SER A 317 -27.80 39.39 -3.58
C SER A 317 -28.37 40.41 -2.60
N HIS A 318 -28.91 39.99 -1.45
CA HIS A 318 -29.30 40.93 -0.41
C HIS A 318 -28.07 41.56 0.27
N LEU A 319 -27.08 40.73 0.60
CA LEU A 319 -25.83 41.15 1.23
C LEU A 319 -25.06 42.16 0.38
N SER A 320 -25.00 41.97 -0.94
CA SER A 320 -24.33 42.92 -1.85
C SER A 320 -24.91 44.33 -1.77
N ASN A 321 -26.22 44.46 -1.63
CA ASN A 321 -26.89 45.76 -1.47
C ASN A 321 -26.56 46.40 -0.12
N LEU A 322 -26.53 45.60 0.96
CA LEU A 322 -26.17 46.10 2.29
C LEU A 322 -24.69 46.52 2.36
N ALA A 323 -23.80 45.81 1.65
CA ALA A 323 -22.37 46.04 1.72
C ALA A 323 -21.97 47.47 1.31
N TYR A 324 -22.69 48.11 0.38
CA TYR A 324 -22.46 49.51 0.00
C TYR A 324 -22.62 50.53 1.15
N ASP A 325 -23.36 50.19 2.21
CA ASP A 325 -23.56 51.07 3.36
C ASP A 325 -22.43 50.99 4.40
N TYR A 326 -21.46 50.09 4.19
CA TYR A 326 -20.35 49.86 5.12
C TYR A 326 -19.01 50.27 4.50
N PRO A 327 -18.18 51.04 5.23
CA PRO A 327 -16.91 51.51 4.70
C PRO A 327 -15.93 50.35 4.50
N GLY A 328 -15.24 50.36 3.36
CA GLY A 328 -14.11 49.47 3.09
C GLY A 328 -12.79 49.99 3.66
N SER A 329 -11.80 49.12 3.75
CA SER A 329 -10.42 49.44 4.14
C SER A 329 -9.47 48.47 3.45
N CYS A 330 -8.19 48.85 3.32
CA CYS A 330 -7.14 47.93 2.85
C CYS A 330 -6.55 47.02 3.90
N GLN A 331 -7.08 47.14 5.11
CA GLN A 331 -6.73 46.36 6.26
C GLN A 331 -8.02 46.02 6.99
N MET A 332 -8.30 44.72 7.10
CA MET A 332 -9.53 44.20 7.70
C MET A 332 -9.24 43.11 8.76
N PRO A 333 -10.11 42.94 9.78
CA PRO A 333 -9.89 41.99 10.87
C PRO A 333 -10.27 40.54 10.48
N ILE A 334 -9.51 39.97 9.53
CA ILE A 334 -9.78 38.65 8.95
C ILE A 334 -9.54 37.53 9.97
N TRP A 335 -8.52 37.64 10.84
CA TRP A 335 -8.25 36.61 11.83
C TRP A 335 -9.37 36.49 12.85
N LYS A 336 -9.91 37.63 13.31
CA LYS A 336 -11.07 37.65 14.18
C LYS A 336 -12.29 36.98 13.55
N ALA A 337 -12.49 37.16 12.24
CA ALA A 337 -13.57 36.51 11.49
C ALA A 337 -13.38 34.98 11.46
N LEU A 338 -12.16 34.51 11.19
CA LEU A 338 -11.82 33.08 11.24
C LEU A 338 -11.98 32.50 12.66
N ASP A 339 -11.50 33.21 13.67
CA ASP A 339 -11.62 32.80 15.07
C ASP A 339 -13.08 32.59 15.49
N SER A 340 -13.96 33.51 15.05
CA SER A 340 -15.41 33.42 15.26
C SER A 340 -16.08 32.33 14.43
N LEU A 341 -15.57 32.01 13.24
CA LEU A 341 -16.07 30.89 12.43
C LEU A 341 -15.90 29.58 13.20
N PHE A 342 -14.73 29.37 13.81
CA PHE A 342 -14.43 28.15 14.56
C PHE A 342 -15.10 28.09 15.94
N ASP A 343 -15.39 29.24 16.57
CA ASP A 343 -16.16 29.29 17.83
C ASP A 343 -17.67 29.12 17.62
N SER A 344 -18.15 29.18 16.37
CA SER A 344 -19.55 29.00 16.07
C SER A 344 -20.05 27.61 16.46
N PRO A 345 -21.27 27.46 16.99
CA PRO A 345 -21.89 26.15 17.20
C PRO A 345 -21.99 25.27 15.94
N LEU A 346 -21.89 25.87 14.74
CA LEU A 346 -21.90 25.13 13.48
C LEU A 346 -20.51 24.67 13.03
N SER A 347 -19.45 24.92 13.81
CA SER A 347 -18.07 24.50 13.49
C SER A 347 -17.91 22.98 13.34
N VAL A 348 -18.85 22.20 13.88
CA VAL A 348 -18.99 20.75 13.65
C VAL A 348 -19.09 20.36 12.18
N ASN A 349 -19.50 21.28 11.28
CA ASN A 349 -19.61 21.04 9.84
C ASN A 349 -18.36 21.47 9.04
N LEU A 350 -17.32 21.99 9.71
CA LEU A 350 -16.08 22.44 9.08
C LEU A 350 -15.07 21.33 8.74
N PRO A 351 -15.06 20.13 9.37
CA PRO A 351 -14.06 19.11 9.04
C PRO A 351 -14.02 18.71 7.55
N GLY A 352 -12.90 19.01 6.88
CA GLY A 352 -12.67 18.78 5.45
C GLY A 352 -13.53 19.62 4.50
N SER A 353 -14.17 20.68 5.02
CA SER A 353 -14.99 21.61 4.24
C SER A 353 -14.16 22.67 3.51
N GLU A 354 -14.76 23.30 2.51
CA GLU A 354 -14.14 24.36 1.71
C GLU A 354 -14.55 25.73 2.28
N VAL A 355 -13.57 26.54 2.69
CA VAL A 355 -13.77 27.89 3.23
C VAL A 355 -13.17 28.90 2.26
N VAL A 356 -13.98 29.82 1.75
CA VAL A 356 -13.57 30.90 0.85
C VAL A 356 -13.69 32.23 1.59
N ILE A 357 -12.55 32.83 1.91
CA ILE A 357 -12.49 34.19 2.45
C ILE A 357 -12.57 35.16 1.27
N VAL A 358 -13.51 36.08 1.28
CA VAL A 358 -13.69 37.09 0.23
C VAL A 358 -13.43 38.47 0.80
N SER A 359 -12.35 39.11 0.37
CA SER A 359 -11.99 40.46 0.85
C SER A 359 -11.12 41.19 -0.18
N ALA A 360 -11.21 42.51 -0.21
CA ALA A 360 -10.31 43.36 -0.96
C ALA A 360 -9.07 43.78 -0.14
N ALA A 361 -8.96 43.33 1.10
CA ALA A 361 -8.05 43.89 2.10
C ALA A 361 -7.05 42.85 2.62
N ALA A 362 -5.85 43.31 2.99
CA ALA A 362 -4.91 42.49 3.74
C ALA A 362 -5.41 42.26 5.19
N PRO A 363 -5.05 41.14 5.82
CA PRO A 363 -5.38 40.90 7.22
C PRO A 363 -4.65 41.92 8.13
N SER A 364 -5.39 42.63 8.99
CA SER A 364 -4.87 43.74 9.81
C SER A 364 -4.57 43.37 11.26
N ASP A 365 -5.19 42.29 11.73
CA ASP A 365 -5.15 41.77 13.08
C ASP A 365 -4.22 40.54 13.19
N VAL A 366 -3.23 40.46 12.30
CA VAL A 366 -2.22 39.40 12.33
C VAL A 366 -1.31 39.68 13.53
N ASP A 367 -1.59 39.01 14.64
CA ASP A 367 -0.54 38.67 15.59
C ASP A 367 -0.37 37.16 15.66
N LEU A 368 0.83 36.73 16.07
CA LEU A 368 1.18 35.32 16.18
C LEU A 368 0.19 34.57 17.09
N ALA A 369 -0.38 35.24 18.09
CA ALA A 369 -1.32 34.62 19.03
C ALA A 369 -2.70 34.39 18.39
N SER A 370 -3.18 35.29 17.53
CA SER A 370 -4.42 35.13 16.77
C SER A 370 -4.33 34.04 15.70
N LEU A 371 -3.19 33.97 15.00
CA LEU A 371 -2.89 32.87 14.08
C LEU A 371 -2.87 31.54 14.84
N GLN A 372 -2.15 31.49 15.97
CA GLN A 372 -2.11 30.30 16.82
C GLN A 372 -3.50 29.91 17.33
N ALA A 373 -4.27 30.85 17.89
CA ALA A 373 -5.62 30.62 18.43
C ALA A 373 -6.56 30.01 17.39
N THR A 374 -6.58 30.57 16.19
CA THR A 374 -7.37 30.07 15.06
C THR A 374 -6.94 28.65 14.70
N MET A 375 -5.62 28.41 14.62
CA MET A 375 -5.11 27.10 14.24
C MET A 375 -5.25 26.03 15.33
N GLU A 376 -5.36 26.38 16.62
CA GLU A 376 -5.63 25.38 17.68
C GLU A 376 -7.03 24.79 17.56
N LYS A 377 -7.95 25.51 16.91
CA LYS A 377 -9.33 25.08 16.71
C LYS A 377 -9.47 24.09 15.55
N PHE A 378 -8.41 23.86 14.78
CA PHE A 378 -8.36 22.79 13.82
C PHE A 378 -8.25 21.44 14.53
N ASP A 379 -9.29 20.64 14.38
CA ASP A 379 -9.27 19.23 14.77
C ASP A 379 -8.85 18.37 13.57
N ILE A 380 -9.09 17.06 13.65
CA ILE A 380 -8.86 16.12 12.55
C ILE A 380 -9.68 16.54 11.32
N GLN A 381 -9.05 16.57 10.15
CA GLN A 381 -9.57 17.11 8.87
C GLN A 381 -9.75 18.63 8.88
N THR A 382 -8.65 19.36 8.97
CA THR A 382 -8.61 20.82 8.76
C THR A 382 -9.40 21.21 7.49
N PRO A 383 -10.32 22.19 7.53
CA PRO A 383 -10.94 22.73 6.33
C PRO A 383 -9.87 23.32 5.40
N VAL A 384 -10.11 23.28 4.11
CA VAL A 384 -9.28 23.98 3.13
C VAL A 384 -9.72 25.44 3.11
N ILE A 385 -8.80 26.37 3.36
CA ILE A 385 -9.11 27.79 3.46
C ILE A 385 -8.46 28.55 2.31
N ASP A 386 -9.26 28.92 1.33
CA ASP A 386 -8.84 29.75 0.21
C ASP A 386 -9.13 31.23 0.48
N TYR A 387 -8.21 32.10 0.04
CA TYR A 387 -8.38 33.54 0.08
C TYR A 387 -8.64 34.09 -1.31
N LEU A 388 -9.88 34.49 -1.56
CA LEU A 388 -10.30 35.21 -2.75
C LEU A 388 -10.06 36.72 -2.53
N HIS A 389 -8.95 37.20 -3.08
CA HIS A 389 -8.59 38.62 -3.09
C HIS A 389 -9.36 39.35 -4.20
N ILE A 390 -10.15 40.35 -3.80
CA ILE A 390 -10.88 41.21 -4.71
C ILE A 390 -10.03 42.41 -5.08
N GLU A 391 -9.67 42.52 -6.35
CA GLU A 391 -8.93 43.66 -6.88
C GLU A 391 -9.87 44.89 -6.90
N ALA A 392 -9.67 45.81 -5.94
CA ALA A 392 -10.43 47.04 -5.81
C ALA A 392 -9.54 48.27 -6.10
N PHE A 393 -10.02 49.18 -6.96
CA PHE A 393 -9.23 50.35 -7.39
C PHE A 393 -8.81 51.26 -6.23
N ASP A 394 -9.71 51.49 -5.27
CA ASP A 394 -9.45 52.33 -4.09
C ASP A 394 -8.66 51.59 -3.01
N CYS A 395 -8.32 50.32 -3.25
CA CYS A 395 -7.55 49.51 -2.34
C CYS A 395 -6.44 48.70 -3.02
N PRO A 396 -5.34 49.36 -3.43
CA PRO A 396 -4.16 48.67 -3.93
C PRO A 396 -3.45 47.99 -2.75
N VAL A 397 -3.83 46.75 -2.47
CA VAL A 397 -3.07 45.90 -1.56
C VAL A 397 -1.85 45.41 -2.32
N ASP A 398 -0.68 45.82 -1.83
CA ASP A 398 0.59 45.27 -2.30
C ASP A 398 0.71 43.86 -1.72
N ASP A 399 0.51 42.86 -2.56
CA ASP A 399 0.61 41.45 -2.17
C ASP A 399 2.02 41.01 -1.79
N TRP A 400 2.99 41.89 -1.99
CA TRP A 400 4.39 41.73 -1.66
C TRP A 400 4.72 42.34 -0.29
N LYS A 401 3.70 42.81 0.46
CA LYS A 401 3.81 43.13 1.89
C LYS A 401 3.89 41.87 2.75
N LYS A 402 4.72 41.93 3.78
CA LYS A 402 4.95 40.87 4.78
C LYS A 402 3.66 40.22 5.28
N ASP A 403 2.61 41.01 5.53
CA ASP A 403 1.35 40.54 6.13
C ASP A 403 0.60 39.51 5.24
N LEU A 404 0.71 39.60 3.91
CA LEU A 404 0.12 38.62 2.99
C LEU A 404 1.02 37.39 2.78
N GLY A 405 2.34 37.52 2.92
CA GLY A 405 3.25 36.37 2.92
C GLY A 405 3.09 35.48 4.16
N ASP A 406 2.91 36.09 5.33
CA ASP A 406 2.59 35.37 6.57
C ASP A 406 1.20 34.71 6.46
N PHE A 407 0.25 35.35 5.79
CA PHE A 407 -1.08 34.80 5.52
C PHE A 407 -1.06 33.65 4.51
N ASP A 408 -0.31 33.76 3.41
CA ASP A 408 -0.10 32.68 2.43
C ASP A 408 0.49 31.44 3.11
N THR A 409 1.47 31.65 4.00
CA THR A 409 2.03 30.56 4.80
C THR A 409 0.93 29.84 5.59
N PHE A 410 0.04 30.57 6.25
CA PHE A 410 -1.13 29.99 6.92
C PHE A 410 -2.05 29.24 5.96
N LEU A 411 -2.47 29.87 4.85
CA LEU A 411 -3.36 29.23 3.86
C LEU A 411 -2.75 27.90 3.38
N SER A 412 -1.44 27.90 3.11
CA SER A 412 -0.70 26.71 2.70
C SER A 412 -0.75 25.56 3.73
N THR A 413 -0.86 25.87 5.03
CA THR A 413 -1.01 24.84 6.08
C THR A 413 -2.38 24.17 6.08
N THR A 414 -3.38 24.83 5.49
CA THR A 414 -4.74 24.28 5.31
C THR A 414 -4.93 23.64 3.94
N GLY A 415 -3.91 23.67 3.07
CA GLY A 415 -4.03 23.27 1.66
C GLY A 415 -4.69 24.34 0.78
N GLY A 416 -4.92 25.52 1.34
CA GLY A 416 -5.52 26.67 0.71
C GLY A 416 -4.56 27.49 -0.16
N ILE A 417 -5.13 28.42 -0.92
CA ILE A 417 -4.39 29.28 -1.85
C ILE A 417 -4.91 30.72 -1.84
N ILE A 418 -4.13 31.63 -2.43
CA ILE A 418 -4.61 32.96 -2.81
C ILE A 418 -5.10 32.93 -4.26
N PHE A 419 -6.37 33.26 -4.45
CA PHE A 419 -6.99 33.42 -5.78
C PHE A 419 -7.42 34.88 -5.98
N ARG A 420 -7.14 35.46 -7.15
CA ARG A 420 -7.35 36.88 -7.43
C ARG A 420 -8.30 37.09 -8.58
N ALA A 421 -9.23 38.00 -8.38
CA ALA A 421 -10.14 38.43 -9.42
C ALA A 421 -10.57 39.88 -9.22
N ALA A 422 -10.77 40.59 -10.33
CA ALA A 422 -11.52 41.84 -10.29
C ALA A 422 -12.97 41.54 -9.92
N GLY A 423 -13.60 42.47 -9.19
CA GLY A 423 -14.98 42.28 -8.71
C GLY A 423 -16.01 41.98 -9.81
N ALA A 424 -15.75 42.39 -11.07
CA ALA A 424 -16.62 42.12 -12.23
C ALA A 424 -16.58 40.68 -12.75
N PHE A 425 -15.57 39.93 -12.34
CA PHE A 425 -15.21 38.66 -12.97
C PHE A 425 -15.03 37.54 -11.95
N VAL A 426 -15.29 37.81 -10.67
CA VAL A 426 -15.07 36.88 -9.57
C VAL A 426 -15.98 35.65 -9.65
N GLY A 427 -17.25 35.81 -10.02
CA GLY A 427 -18.19 34.72 -10.17
C GLY A 427 -17.78 33.77 -11.30
N MET A 428 -17.28 34.34 -12.42
CA MET A 428 -16.69 33.53 -13.49
C MET A 428 -15.40 32.83 -13.07
N GLY A 429 -14.54 33.50 -12.29
CA GLY A 429 -13.34 32.90 -11.74
C GLY A 429 -13.64 31.73 -10.81
N LEU A 430 -14.55 31.90 -9.86
CA LEU A 430 -14.99 30.86 -8.93
C LEU A 430 -15.64 29.67 -9.64
N LYS A 431 -16.35 29.91 -10.76
CA LYS A 431 -16.91 28.83 -11.60
C LYS A 431 -15.82 27.95 -12.20
N GLU A 432 -14.64 28.49 -12.51
CA GLU A 432 -13.51 27.69 -12.99
C GLU A 432 -12.69 27.11 -11.83
N PHE A 433 -12.57 27.86 -10.73
CA PHE A 433 -11.71 27.51 -9.60
C PHE A 433 -12.30 26.46 -8.65
N LEU A 434 -13.49 26.71 -8.09
CA LEU A 434 -14.06 25.86 -7.02
C LEU A 434 -14.25 24.40 -7.42
N PRO A 435 -14.70 24.05 -8.65
CA PRO A 435 -14.82 22.64 -9.03
C PRO A 435 -13.49 21.87 -8.91
N THR A 436 -12.35 22.54 -9.08
CA THR A 436 -11.03 21.90 -8.95
C THR A 436 -10.60 21.59 -7.51
N ARG A 437 -11.35 22.09 -6.51
CA ARG A 437 -11.04 21.95 -5.08
C ARG A 437 -11.64 20.69 -4.47
N HIS A 438 -12.24 19.83 -5.28
CA HIS A 438 -12.63 18.50 -4.81
C HIS A 438 -11.39 17.61 -4.61
N ALA A 439 -11.23 17.08 -3.39
CA ALA A 439 -10.17 16.16 -3.01
C ALA A 439 -8.73 16.62 -3.39
N PRO A 440 -8.35 17.88 -3.13
CA PRO A 440 -7.14 18.44 -3.71
C PRO A 440 -5.91 17.87 -3.01
N GLN A 441 -4.94 17.42 -3.80
CA GLN A 441 -3.67 16.89 -3.31
C GLN A 441 -2.51 17.74 -3.80
N ARG A 442 -1.81 18.41 -2.89
CA ARG A 442 -0.62 19.19 -3.26
C ARG A 442 0.50 18.27 -3.72
N LEU A 443 1.00 18.50 -4.93
CA LEU A 443 1.97 17.62 -5.58
C LEU A 443 3.42 18.07 -5.36
N SER A 444 3.64 19.38 -5.28
CA SER A 444 4.93 19.96 -4.93
C SER A 444 4.75 21.28 -4.20
N TYR A 445 5.67 21.53 -3.28
CA TYR A 445 5.99 22.83 -2.74
C TYR A 445 6.74 23.60 -3.82
N SER A 446 6.40 24.87 -3.95
CA SER A 446 7.10 25.81 -4.80
C SER A 446 7.38 27.03 -3.96
N ASP A 447 8.59 27.55 -4.06
CA ASP A 447 8.93 28.82 -3.42
C ASP A 447 8.05 29.92 -4.04
N PRO A 448 7.25 30.64 -3.23
CA PRO A 448 6.32 31.66 -3.74
C PRO A 448 7.02 32.80 -4.50
N LEU A 449 8.33 32.98 -4.31
CA LEU A 449 9.12 34.07 -4.89
C LEU A 449 10.08 33.61 -6.00
N ASN A 450 10.07 32.33 -6.36
CA ASN A 450 10.96 31.79 -7.39
C ASN A 450 10.20 31.38 -8.66
N CYS A 451 9.95 32.38 -9.50
CA CYS A 451 9.02 32.25 -10.62
C CYS A 451 9.63 32.54 -11.98
N LYS A 452 10.96 32.63 -12.06
CA LYS A 452 11.67 32.94 -13.31
C LYS A 452 12.44 31.72 -13.77
N ASP A 453 11.94 31.08 -14.83
CA ASP A 453 12.50 29.86 -15.42
C ASP A 453 12.73 28.78 -14.34
N ASN A 454 11.73 28.60 -13.46
CA ASN A 454 11.82 27.66 -12.35
C ASN A 454 11.17 26.32 -12.72
N ASP A 455 11.95 25.25 -12.63
CA ASP A 455 11.50 23.89 -12.92
C ASP A 455 10.94 23.22 -11.65
N ILE A 456 9.68 22.85 -11.69
CA ILE A 456 8.99 22.13 -10.61
C ILE A 456 8.69 20.72 -11.07
N TYR A 457 9.14 19.72 -10.32
CA TYR A 457 8.93 18.31 -10.63
C TYR A 457 7.78 17.75 -9.78
N ILE A 458 6.83 17.09 -10.43
CA ILE A 458 5.70 16.42 -9.77
C ILE A 458 5.64 14.95 -10.15
N LEU A 459 5.17 14.12 -9.22
CA LEU A 459 4.88 12.71 -9.46
C LEU A 459 3.37 12.50 -9.62
N VAL A 460 2.98 12.00 -10.79
CA VAL A 460 1.60 11.69 -11.16
C VAL A 460 1.40 10.17 -11.06
N ASP A 461 0.48 9.73 -10.21
CA ASP A 461 0.04 8.34 -10.10
C ASP A 461 -0.96 7.96 -11.20
N PHE A 462 -1.25 6.66 -11.30
CA PHE A 462 -2.06 6.09 -12.37
C PHE A 462 -3.49 6.63 -12.40
N ASN A 463 -4.11 6.85 -11.24
CA ASN A 463 -5.50 7.30 -11.14
C ASN A 463 -5.63 8.83 -11.08
N MET A 464 -4.53 9.58 -11.22
CA MET A 464 -4.57 11.04 -11.28
C MET A 464 -5.17 11.51 -12.62
N GLU A 465 -6.31 12.20 -12.57
CA GLU A 465 -7.04 12.60 -13.77
C GLU A 465 -6.72 14.03 -14.19
N TYR A 466 -6.57 14.93 -13.21
CA TYR A 466 -6.33 16.35 -13.45
C TYR A 466 -5.17 16.84 -12.59
N VAL A 467 -4.30 17.63 -13.22
CA VAL A 467 -3.32 18.47 -12.50
C VAL A 467 -3.63 19.93 -12.81
N PHE A 468 -3.75 20.73 -11.78
CA PHE A 468 -4.01 22.16 -11.87
C PHE A 468 -2.77 22.94 -11.47
N VAL A 469 -2.48 23.98 -12.27
CA VAL A 469 -1.39 24.93 -12.00
C VAL A 469 -2.00 26.31 -11.90
N ILE A 470 -1.77 26.99 -10.79
CA ILE A 470 -2.14 28.39 -10.57
C ILE A 470 -0.85 29.19 -10.42
N LEU A 471 -0.77 30.28 -11.18
CA LEU A 471 0.40 31.17 -11.18
C LEU A 471 -0.08 32.61 -11.18
N GLY A 472 0.36 33.37 -10.19
CA GLY A 472 0.21 34.82 -10.12
C GLY A 472 1.29 35.55 -10.92
N GLY A 473 1.32 36.88 -10.81
CA GLY A 473 2.37 37.73 -11.36
C GLY A 473 2.05 38.29 -12.74
N SER A 474 3.07 38.87 -13.40
CA SER A 474 2.92 39.58 -14.67
C SER A 474 3.32 38.68 -15.84
N ASN A 475 2.42 38.57 -16.83
CA ASN A 475 2.52 37.67 -17.98
C ASN A 475 2.88 36.21 -17.63
N PRO A 476 2.20 35.57 -16.66
CA PRO A 476 2.56 34.23 -16.23
C PRO A 476 2.39 33.21 -17.36
N LYS A 477 3.34 32.27 -17.44
CA LYS A 477 3.42 31.19 -18.44
C LYS A 477 3.88 29.90 -17.78
N ILE A 478 3.44 28.78 -18.35
CA ILE A 478 3.91 27.45 -17.99
C ILE A 478 4.31 26.67 -19.24
N GLU A 479 5.28 25.78 -19.07
CA GLU A 479 5.66 24.76 -20.03
C GLU A 479 5.68 23.42 -19.30
N VAL A 480 5.09 22.39 -19.90
CA VAL A 480 4.92 21.08 -19.26
C VAL A 480 5.59 20.03 -20.12
N GLU A 481 6.60 19.38 -19.55
CA GLU A 481 7.31 18.26 -20.14
C GLU A 481 6.90 16.97 -19.42
N THR A 482 6.49 15.98 -20.21
CA THR A 482 6.08 14.66 -19.71
C THR A 482 7.29 13.80 -19.30
N PRO A 483 7.06 12.66 -18.63
CA PRO A 483 8.10 11.65 -18.38
C PRO A 483 8.86 11.15 -19.63
N LEU A 484 8.25 11.24 -20.82
CA LEU A 484 8.88 10.83 -22.10
C LEU A 484 9.60 12.00 -22.81
N LYS A 485 9.65 13.18 -22.19
CA LYS A 485 10.22 14.42 -22.72
C LYS A 485 9.44 15.05 -23.89
N ASP A 486 8.20 14.64 -24.07
CA ASP A 486 7.26 15.31 -24.96
C ASP A 486 6.61 16.50 -24.24
N PHE A 487 6.32 17.57 -24.97
CA PHE A 487 5.60 18.74 -24.45
C PHE A 487 4.08 18.51 -24.47
N VAL A 488 3.40 18.91 -23.39
CA VAL A 488 1.95 18.80 -23.25
C VAL A 488 1.27 20.11 -23.64
N GLU A 489 0.20 20.03 -24.43
CA GLU A 489 -0.71 21.16 -24.62
C GLU A 489 -1.54 21.38 -23.36
N VAL A 490 -1.37 22.53 -22.72
CA VAL A 490 -2.06 22.89 -21.48
C VAL A 490 -3.35 23.65 -21.76
N SER A 491 -4.44 23.26 -21.09
CA SER A 491 -5.72 23.97 -21.21
C SER A 491 -5.77 25.12 -20.22
N GLN A 492 -5.83 26.36 -20.72
CA GLN A 492 -6.01 27.53 -19.86
C GLN A 492 -7.48 27.62 -19.43
N MET A 493 -7.74 27.48 -18.13
CA MET A 493 -9.10 27.56 -17.57
C MET A 493 -9.49 29.00 -17.19
N TRP A 494 -8.53 29.74 -16.65
CA TRP A 494 -8.76 31.10 -16.16
C TRP A 494 -7.57 32.01 -16.48
N THR A 495 -7.86 33.26 -16.82
CA THR A 495 -6.83 34.27 -17.04
C THR A 495 -7.31 35.66 -16.65
N THR A 496 -6.45 36.35 -15.90
CA THR A 496 -6.49 37.80 -15.68
C THR A 496 -5.09 38.36 -15.92
N ASP A 497 -4.92 39.67 -15.77
CA ASP A 497 -3.60 40.31 -15.85
C ASP A 497 -2.67 39.92 -14.68
N GLN A 498 -3.22 39.38 -13.59
CA GLN A 498 -2.51 39.10 -12.33
C GLN A 498 -2.45 37.62 -11.96
N GLN A 499 -3.33 36.78 -12.51
CA GLN A 499 -3.36 35.35 -12.21
C GLN A 499 -3.88 34.53 -13.38
N LYS A 500 -3.28 33.36 -13.57
CA LYS A 500 -3.72 32.35 -14.54
C LYS A 500 -3.83 30.99 -13.92
N MET A 501 -4.74 30.19 -14.45
CA MET A 501 -4.96 28.82 -14.07
C MET A 501 -4.96 27.92 -15.30
N TRP A 502 -4.22 26.83 -15.23
CA TRP A 502 -4.16 25.81 -16.26
C TRP A 502 -4.58 24.46 -15.70
N MET A 503 -5.15 23.66 -16.59
CA MET A 503 -5.47 22.26 -16.39
C MET A 503 -4.61 21.42 -17.33
N ILE A 504 -4.01 20.38 -16.76
CA ILE A 504 -3.22 19.37 -17.45
C ILE A 504 -3.98 18.06 -17.31
N LEU A 505 -4.14 17.36 -18.43
CA LEU A 505 -4.67 15.99 -18.51
C LEU A 505 -3.48 15.04 -18.67
N PRO A 506 -3.01 14.38 -17.60
CA PRO A 506 -1.87 13.49 -17.70
C PRO A 506 -2.19 12.30 -18.61
N GLN A 507 -1.28 11.97 -19.53
CA GLN A 507 -1.47 10.86 -20.47
C GLN A 507 -0.96 9.52 -19.93
N TYR A 508 -0.02 9.59 -18.98
CA TYR A 508 0.59 8.45 -18.32
C TYR A 508 1.14 8.87 -16.95
N PRO A 509 1.26 7.94 -15.98
CA PRO A 509 1.90 8.20 -14.71
C PRO A 509 3.41 8.48 -14.88
N GLY A 510 4.01 9.12 -13.87
CA GLY A 510 5.45 9.36 -13.80
C GLY A 510 5.82 10.78 -13.37
N ILE A 511 7.08 11.16 -13.60
CA ILE A 511 7.61 12.49 -13.28
C ILE A 511 7.32 13.47 -14.40
N TYR A 512 6.51 14.48 -14.12
CA TYR A 512 6.31 15.63 -15.00
C TYR A 512 7.19 16.79 -14.52
N LYS A 513 7.71 17.56 -15.47
CA LYS A 513 8.42 18.81 -15.19
C LYS A 513 7.55 19.98 -15.66
N ILE A 514 7.22 20.87 -14.75
CA ILE A 514 6.44 22.08 -15.00
C ILE A 514 7.40 23.26 -14.81
N THR A 515 7.74 23.92 -15.91
CA THR A 515 8.55 25.13 -15.90
C THR A 515 7.61 26.32 -15.78
N VAL A 516 7.74 27.10 -14.71
CA VAL A 516 6.96 28.32 -14.49
C VAL A 516 7.79 29.56 -14.81
N ASN A 517 7.15 30.56 -15.43
CA ASN A 517 7.79 31.83 -15.77
C ASN A 517 6.81 33.00 -15.54
N SER A 518 7.28 34.03 -14.86
CA SER A 518 6.62 35.32 -14.63
C SER A 518 7.66 36.44 -14.77
N ASP A 519 7.23 37.60 -15.29
CA ASP A 519 8.10 38.77 -15.44
C ASP A 519 8.51 39.37 -14.08
N VAL A 520 7.78 39.02 -13.01
CA VAL A 520 8.08 39.37 -11.61
C VAL A 520 8.41 38.11 -10.80
N PRO A 521 9.35 38.18 -9.85
CA PRO A 521 9.77 37.02 -9.05
C PRO A 521 8.64 36.47 -8.17
N ASP A 522 7.72 37.32 -7.72
CA ASP A 522 6.70 36.97 -6.73
C ASP A 522 5.41 36.52 -7.43
N CYS A 523 5.17 35.20 -7.50
CA CYS A 523 4.08 34.64 -8.31
C CYS A 523 3.29 33.50 -7.65
N PHE A 524 3.68 33.03 -6.45
CA PHE A 524 2.95 32.04 -5.67
C PHE A 524 2.51 30.79 -6.48
N PRO A 525 3.46 30.02 -7.05
CA PRO A 525 3.10 28.86 -7.87
C PRO A 525 2.44 27.78 -7.03
N MET A 526 1.21 27.41 -7.39
CA MET A 526 0.48 26.33 -6.72
C MET A 526 0.17 25.22 -7.71
N ILE A 527 0.59 24.00 -7.36
CA ILE A 527 0.39 22.79 -8.17
C ILE A 527 -0.24 21.70 -7.32
N TYR A 528 -1.46 21.33 -7.68
CA TYR A 528 -2.22 20.28 -7.02
C TYR A 528 -2.90 19.40 -8.06
N GLY A 529 -3.21 18.18 -7.66
CA GLY A 529 -3.91 17.22 -8.51
C GLY A 529 -5.13 16.64 -7.82
N THR A 530 -6.03 16.11 -8.62
CA THR A 530 -7.18 15.33 -8.17
C THR A 530 -7.43 14.19 -9.16
N GLY A 531 -8.09 13.15 -8.67
CA GLY A 531 -8.52 12.03 -9.49
C GLY A 531 -9.57 11.24 -8.74
N GLU A 532 -10.74 11.15 -9.33
CA GLU A 532 -11.80 10.27 -8.88
C GLU A 532 -12.58 9.84 -10.13
N ALA A 533 -12.42 8.59 -10.53
CA ALA A 533 -13.17 8.09 -11.68
C ALA A 533 -14.64 7.98 -11.30
N PHE A 534 -15.49 8.78 -11.97
CA PHE A 534 -16.94 8.73 -11.87
C PHE A 534 -17.47 7.29 -11.82
N GLY A 535 -18.10 6.92 -10.70
CA GLY A 535 -18.90 5.70 -10.58
C GLY A 535 -18.15 4.39 -10.37
N TYR A 536 -16.81 4.39 -10.21
CA TYR A 536 -16.02 3.15 -10.02
C TYR A 536 -15.20 3.08 -8.73
N GLY A 537 -15.24 4.10 -7.87
CA GLY A 537 -14.59 4.08 -6.55
C GLY A 537 -13.06 3.94 -6.62
N THR A 538 -12.44 4.41 -7.70
CA THR A 538 -10.98 4.51 -7.84
C THR A 538 -10.58 5.96 -7.71
N HIS A 539 -9.86 6.28 -6.64
CA HIS A 539 -9.31 7.59 -6.35
C HIS A 539 -7.83 7.64 -6.71
N ALA A 540 -7.35 8.82 -7.09
CA ALA A 540 -5.93 9.14 -7.02
C ALA A 540 -5.45 9.00 -5.58
N ALA A 541 -4.18 8.68 -5.38
CA ALA A 541 -3.65 8.49 -4.03
C ALA A 541 -3.84 9.78 -3.19
N GLN A 542 -4.64 9.71 -2.12
CA GLN A 542 -4.89 10.83 -1.21
C GLN A 542 -4.30 10.53 0.16
N VAL A 543 -3.46 11.45 0.64
CA VAL A 543 -2.74 11.28 1.92
C VAL A 543 -3.18 12.35 2.90
N PHE A 544 -3.71 11.90 4.04
CA PHE A 544 -3.99 12.75 5.19
C PHE A 544 -2.84 12.61 6.20
N SER A 545 -2.32 13.73 6.70
CA SER A 545 -1.19 13.75 7.62
C SER A 545 -1.55 14.39 8.95
N GLY A 546 -0.89 13.97 10.03
CA GLY A 546 -0.92 14.65 11.32
C GLY A 546 0.21 14.19 12.24
N PHE A 547 0.18 14.60 13.50
CA PHE A 547 1.27 14.35 14.45
C PHE A 547 0.77 13.82 15.79
N ILE A 548 1.42 12.76 16.29
CA ILE A 548 1.19 12.22 17.63
C ILE A 548 2.44 12.36 18.50
N GLN A 549 2.25 12.38 19.82
CA GLN A 549 3.35 12.55 20.79
C GLN A 549 3.76 11.23 21.49
N SER A 550 3.02 10.15 21.25
CA SER A 550 3.37 8.79 21.70
C SER A 550 3.26 7.85 20.52
N TYR A 551 4.32 7.08 20.27
CA TYR A 551 4.37 6.08 19.21
C TYR A 551 3.29 5.00 19.38
N ASN A 552 3.05 4.58 20.63
CA ASN A 552 2.13 3.50 20.95
C ASN A 552 0.76 4.09 21.37
N ASN A 553 -0.29 3.61 20.72
CA ASN A 553 -1.72 3.70 21.09
C ASN A 553 -2.48 5.02 20.82
N LEU A 554 -1.82 6.11 20.43
CA LEU A 554 -2.53 7.35 20.09
C LEU A 554 -2.90 7.38 18.60
N ASP A 555 -4.18 7.47 18.30
CA ASP A 555 -4.70 7.65 16.94
C ASP A 555 -5.47 8.97 16.78
N THR A 556 -5.23 9.92 17.68
CA THR A 556 -5.80 11.28 17.68
C THR A 556 -4.69 12.28 17.32
N PRO A 557 -4.31 12.40 16.03
CA PRO A 557 -3.25 13.30 15.64
C PRO A 557 -3.67 14.76 15.77
N LYS A 558 -2.68 15.61 16.04
CA LYS A 558 -2.79 17.05 15.94
C LYS A 558 -2.40 17.48 14.52
N PRO A 559 -2.98 18.56 13.97
CA PRO A 559 -2.58 19.08 12.66
C PRO A 559 -1.18 19.73 12.67
N TYR A 560 -0.59 19.93 13.85
CA TYR A 560 0.71 20.56 14.07
C TYR A 560 1.64 19.70 14.92
N ALA A 561 2.95 19.93 14.78
CA ALA A 561 3.96 19.31 15.62
C ALA A 561 4.14 20.09 16.93
N VAL A 562 4.25 19.40 18.06
CA VAL A 562 4.40 20.03 19.38
C VAL A 562 5.85 20.44 19.63
N TYR A 563 6.09 21.73 19.79
CA TYR A 563 7.37 22.32 20.15
C TYR A 563 7.88 21.80 21.50
N GLY A 564 9.17 21.44 21.54
CA GLY A 564 9.83 20.90 22.73
C GLY A 564 9.42 19.47 23.10
N ALA A 565 8.56 18.82 22.32
CA ALA A 565 8.17 17.43 22.50
C ALA A 565 8.67 16.54 21.36
N VAL A 566 8.66 15.23 21.60
CA VAL A 566 8.87 14.22 20.54
C VAL A 566 7.57 14.12 19.74
N ASN A 567 7.69 14.22 18.42
CA ASN A 567 6.58 14.10 17.47
C ASN A 567 6.83 12.94 16.52
N PHE A 568 5.76 12.23 16.17
CA PHE A 568 5.74 11.20 15.15
C PHE A 568 4.74 11.64 14.08
N PRO A 569 5.16 11.82 12.82
CA PRO A 569 4.22 12.07 11.74
C PRO A 569 3.45 10.80 11.45
N VAL A 570 2.14 10.91 11.32
CA VAL A 570 1.23 9.80 11.00
C VAL A 570 0.43 10.10 9.75
N PHE A 571 0.07 9.05 9.02
CA PHE A 571 -0.60 9.17 7.74
C PHE A 571 -1.77 8.22 7.62
N ASN A 572 -2.83 8.68 6.97
CA ASN A 572 -3.84 7.83 6.37
C ASN A 572 -3.69 7.94 4.85
N LEU A 573 -3.68 6.80 4.17
CA LEU A 573 -3.81 6.72 2.73
C LEU A 573 -5.25 6.27 2.45
N LEU A 574 -6.00 7.09 1.73
CA LEU A 574 -7.37 6.75 1.35
C LEU A 574 -7.31 5.74 0.21
N VAL A 575 -7.43 4.46 0.54
CA VAL A 575 -7.36 3.33 -0.41
C VAL A 575 -8.76 2.78 -0.70
N ARG A 576 -8.96 2.30 -1.93
CA ARG A 576 -10.14 1.50 -2.32
C ARG A 576 -10.32 0.29 -1.40
N GLN A 577 -11.49 0.15 -0.77
CA GLN A 577 -11.82 -0.98 0.12
C GLN A 577 -12.07 -2.32 -0.61
N GLU A 578 -12.25 -2.34 -1.94
CA GLU A 578 -12.92 -3.45 -2.63
C GLU A 578 -12.14 -4.19 -3.73
N ALA A 579 -10.83 -4.07 -3.84
CA ALA A 579 -10.09 -4.93 -4.77
C ALA A 579 -8.89 -5.58 -4.06
N GLU A 580 -8.88 -6.91 -3.98
CA GLU A 580 -7.66 -7.65 -3.66
C GLU A 580 -7.00 -8.16 -4.96
N PRO A 581 -5.69 -7.96 -5.12
CA PRO A 581 -4.91 -6.87 -4.57
C PRO A 581 -5.00 -5.65 -5.51
N PRO A 582 -5.09 -4.45 -4.95
CA PRO A 582 -3.87 -3.69 -5.05
C PRO A 582 -3.41 -3.04 -3.74
N VAL A 583 -2.08 -2.97 -3.61
CA VAL A 583 -1.31 -2.81 -2.38
C VAL A 583 -0.78 -1.38 -2.31
N GLU A 584 -1.68 -0.39 -2.35
CA GLU A 584 -1.28 1.02 -2.19
C GLU A 584 -0.58 1.18 -0.85
N THR A 585 0.67 1.66 -0.88
CA THR A 585 1.52 1.71 0.32
C THR A 585 2.34 2.98 0.36
N LEU A 586 2.52 3.50 1.57
CA LEU A 586 3.50 4.54 1.88
C LEU A 586 4.79 3.86 2.34
N TYR A 587 5.93 4.35 1.88
CA TYR A 587 7.23 3.76 2.22
C TYR A 587 8.24 4.78 2.78
N MET A 588 8.06 6.07 2.49
CA MET A 588 9.01 7.10 2.90
C MET A 588 8.31 8.42 3.18
N THR A 589 8.82 9.15 4.16
CA THR A 589 8.49 10.54 4.38
C THR A 589 9.76 11.38 4.51
N ARG A 590 9.72 12.58 3.94
CA ARG A 590 10.77 13.58 4.04
C ARG A 590 10.15 14.87 4.54
N MET A 591 10.84 15.55 5.43
CA MET A 591 10.41 16.80 6.00
C MET A 591 11.49 17.85 5.77
N SER A 592 11.11 18.97 5.16
CA SER A 592 11.92 20.19 5.13
C SER A 592 11.38 21.18 6.15
N ARG A 593 12.28 21.76 6.93
CA ARG A 593 11.97 22.79 7.92
C ARG A 593 12.50 24.12 7.43
N ARG A 594 11.67 25.15 7.50
CA ARG A 594 12.07 26.53 7.31
C ARG A 594 11.97 27.26 8.64
N ASP A 595 13.07 27.85 9.09
CA ASP A 595 13.09 28.63 10.32
C ASP A 595 12.30 29.94 10.16
N SER A 596 12.06 30.62 11.28
CA SER A 596 11.37 31.92 11.30
C SER A 596 12.07 33.04 10.52
N GLU A 597 13.33 32.86 10.11
CA GLU A 597 14.10 33.80 9.29
C GLU A 597 14.05 33.44 7.79
N GLY A 598 13.32 32.37 7.43
CA GLY A 598 13.13 31.93 6.06
C GLY A 598 14.22 30.98 5.52
N LYS A 599 15.11 30.47 6.39
CA LYS A 599 16.21 29.59 5.98
C LYS A 599 15.82 28.12 6.13
N ASP A 600 16.11 27.33 5.09
CA ASP A 600 15.88 25.89 5.10
C ASP A 600 16.97 25.16 5.92
N GLU A 601 16.56 24.22 6.78
CA GLU A 601 17.42 23.41 7.63
C GLU A 601 17.51 21.94 7.19
N GLU A 602 18.35 21.14 7.89
CA GLU A 602 18.58 19.74 7.55
C GLU A 602 17.26 18.94 7.47
N SER A 603 17.11 18.20 6.37
CA SER A 603 15.89 17.44 6.10
C SER A 603 15.81 16.21 7.01
N TYR A 604 14.71 16.07 7.76
CA TYR A 604 14.34 14.79 8.35
C TYR A 604 13.90 13.85 7.22
N THR A 605 14.38 12.61 7.25
CA THR A 605 13.94 11.55 6.32
C THR A 605 13.71 10.30 7.15
N SER A 606 12.57 9.64 6.90
CA SER A 606 12.20 8.43 7.60
C SER A 606 11.49 7.48 6.66
N ASP A 607 11.78 6.19 6.83
CA ASP A 607 10.88 5.13 6.37
C ASP A 607 9.52 5.29 7.08
N VAL A 608 8.47 4.78 6.45
CA VAL A 608 7.12 4.83 7.00
C VAL A 608 6.64 3.43 7.32
N ASP A 609 6.31 3.19 8.58
CA ASP A 609 5.86 1.90 9.08
C ASP A 609 4.34 1.83 9.11
N ARG A 610 3.78 0.67 8.74
CA ARG A 610 2.33 0.43 8.82
C ARG A 610 1.90 0.19 10.27
N ARG A 611 0.71 0.69 10.59
CA ARG A 611 0.02 0.53 11.87
C ARG A 611 -1.28 -0.23 11.65
N ASP A 612 -1.61 -1.08 12.61
CA ASP A 612 -2.80 -1.91 12.60
C ASP A 612 -3.87 -1.37 13.56
N GLY A 613 -5.14 -1.51 13.21
CA GLY A 613 -6.26 -1.01 14.02
C GLY A 613 -6.34 0.52 14.19
N CYS A 614 -5.51 1.30 13.49
CA CYS A 614 -5.47 2.77 13.55
C CYS A 614 -6.20 3.39 12.35
N SER A 615 -6.84 4.55 12.53
CA SER A 615 -7.37 5.36 11.42
C SER A 615 -6.21 5.96 10.62
N TYR A 616 -5.13 6.40 11.28
CA TYR A 616 -3.88 6.75 10.62
C TYR A 616 -2.97 5.51 10.56
N THR A 617 -3.07 4.79 9.45
CA THR A 617 -2.49 3.47 9.21
C THR A 617 -0.97 3.45 8.99
N TYR A 618 -0.30 4.62 9.04
CA TYR A 618 1.13 4.73 8.80
C TYR A 618 1.79 5.71 9.78
N VAL A 619 3.08 5.52 10.09
CA VAL A 619 3.86 6.40 10.99
C VAL A 619 5.33 6.50 10.57
N GLY A 620 5.89 7.70 10.68
CA GLY A 620 7.32 7.93 10.54
C GLY A 620 8.05 7.98 11.90
N LYS A 621 9.38 8.00 11.87
CA LYS A 621 10.26 8.08 13.05
C LYS A 621 10.07 9.38 13.84
N ALA A 622 10.48 9.35 15.10
CA ALA A 622 10.46 10.52 15.98
C ALA A 622 11.29 11.70 15.45
N PHE A 623 10.80 12.92 15.65
CA PHE A 623 11.56 14.15 15.53
C PHE A 623 11.15 15.17 16.62
N THR A 624 11.91 16.25 16.76
CA THR A 624 11.61 17.34 17.68
C THR A 624 11.72 18.69 16.97
N CYS A 625 10.73 19.54 17.19
CA CYS A 625 10.73 20.94 16.77
C CYS A 625 11.74 21.75 17.59
N VAL A 626 12.64 22.48 16.92
CA VAL A 626 13.79 23.14 17.55
C VAL A 626 13.49 24.61 17.83
N ALA A 627 12.66 25.27 17.02
CA ALA A 627 12.07 26.57 17.32
C ALA A 627 10.54 26.53 17.26
N ASP A 628 9.93 27.53 17.91
CA ASP A 628 8.48 27.73 17.90
C ASP A 628 8.09 28.42 16.59
N ASN A 629 7.03 27.93 15.95
CA ASN A 629 6.49 28.43 14.67
C ASN A 629 7.34 28.15 13.42
N ASP A 630 8.31 27.24 13.50
CA ASP A 630 8.99 26.73 12.29
C ASP A 630 7.95 26.12 11.34
N VAL A 631 8.03 26.48 10.06
CA VAL A 631 7.17 25.90 9.02
C VAL A 631 7.76 24.56 8.61
N ILE A 632 6.90 23.55 8.63
CA ILE A 632 7.21 22.18 8.26
C ILE A 632 6.52 21.88 6.92
N THR A 633 7.30 21.47 5.92
CA THR A 633 6.74 20.85 4.71
C THR A 633 7.07 19.36 4.73
N LEU A 634 6.02 18.54 4.78
CA LEU A 634 6.07 17.10 4.87
C LEU A 634 5.73 16.51 3.50
N SER A 635 6.70 15.84 2.89
CA SER A 635 6.53 15.03 1.68
C SER A 635 6.39 13.57 2.06
N VAL A 636 5.42 12.88 1.50
CA VAL A 636 5.18 11.46 1.75
C VAL A 636 5.12 10.75 0.41
N SER A 637 5.97 9.74 0.25
CA SER A 637 6.08 8.95 -0.96
C SER A 637 5.52 7.56 -0.76
N GLY A 638 4.84 7.08 -1.80
CA GLY A 638 4.21 5.77 -1.83
C GLY A 638 4.18 5.20 -3.24
N VAL A 639 3.66 3.99 -3.35
CA VAL A 639 3.30 3.37 -4.63
C VAL A 639 1.80 3.15 -4.68
N ASP A 640 1.20 3.45 -5.82
CA ASP A 640 -0.21 3.25 -6.05
C ASP A 640 -0.55 1.78 -6.37
N SER A 641 -1.82 1.55 -6.72
CA SER A 641 -2.37 0.22 -6.98
C SER A 641 -1.77 -0.47 -8.21
N TYR A 642 -1.11 0.30 -9.07
CA TYR A 642 -0.44 -0.13 -10.30
C TYR A 642 1.09 -0.04 -10.19
N ASN A 643 1.59 0.04 -8.95
CA ASN A 643 3.02 0.13 -8.62
C ASN A 643 3.70 1.38 -9.22
N GLN A 644 2.95 2.46 -9.41
CA GLN A 644 3.49 3.76 -9.83
C GLN A 644 3.85 4.59 -8.60
N PRO A 645 5.04 5.20 -8.57
CA PRO A 645 5.45 6.03 -7.47
C PRO A 645 4.67 7.35 -7.46
N PHE A 646 4.28 7.80 -6.27
CA PHE A 646 3.66 9.11 -6.07
C PHE A 646 4.29 9.83 -4.89
N THR A 647 4.08 11.14 -4.82
CA THR A 647 4.40 11.93 -3.63
C THR A 647 3.30 12.95 -3.38
N ARG A 648 2.95 13.11 -2.10
CA ARG A 648 2.01 14.11 -1.60
C ARG A 648 2.70 15.00 -0.60
N GLN A 649 2.40 16.28 -0.67
CA GLN A 649 2.96 17.24 0.25
C GLN A 649 1.89 17.89 1.11
N SER A 650 2.21 18.10 2.37
CA SER A 650 1.42 18.92 3.29
C SER A 650 2.34 19.91 3.98
N THR A 651 1.82 21.09 4.30
CA THR A 651 2.54 22.11 5.06
C THR A 651 1.86 22.27 6.42
N THR A 652 2.65 22.52 7.46
CA THR A 652 2.20 22.69 8.84
C THR A 652 3.29 23.44 9.61
N TYR A 653 3.21 23.51 10.93
CA TYR A 653 4.07 24.32 11.77
C TYR A 653 4.38 23.64 13.11
N CYS A 654 5.47 24.07 13.72
CA CYS A 654 5.85 23.74 15.09
C CYS A 654 5.13 24.67 16.08
N LYS A 655 4.57 24.13 17.15
CA LYS A 655 3.78 24.93 18.10
C LYS A 655 3.98 24.52 19.55
N LYS A 656 4.17 25.49 20.43
CA LYS A 656 4.16 25.28 21.88
C LYS A 656 2.78 24.86 22.40
N ASP A 657 2.70 23.68 23.02
CA ASP A 657 1.44 23.19 23.61
C ASP A 657 1.17 23.88 24.95
N THR A 658 0.27 24.87 24.96
CA THR A 658 -0.13 25.63 26.15
C THR A 658 -1.09 24.85 27.06
N THR A 659 -1.72 23.78 26.57
CA THR A 659 -2.70 22.99 27.34
C THR A 659 -2.09 22.22 28.52
N ASN A 660 -0.79 21.92 28.47
CA ASN A 660 -0.07 21.31 29.60
C ASN A 660 0.33 22.31 30.70
N ALA A 661 0.44 23.62 30.40
CA ALA A 661 0.79 24.62 31.40
C ALA A 661 -0.35 24.85 32.42
N MET A 662 -1.61 24.70 32.01
CA MET A 662 -2.76 24.82 32.93
C MET A 662 -2.95 23.59 33.84
N LYS A 663 -2.58 22.38 33.40
CA LYS A 663 -2.66 21.18 34.26
C LYS A 663 -1.61 21.17 35.37
N SER A 664 -0.46 21.82 35.17
CA SER A 664 0.56 21.97 36.21
C SER A 664 0.23 23.06 37.24
N ALA A 665 -0.61 24.04 36.91
CA ALA A 665 -0.98 25.12 37.83
C ALA A 665 -2.12 24.75 38.80
N VAL A 666 -3.01 23.84 38.41
CA VAL A 666 -4.17 23.43 39.25
C VAL A 666 -3.77 22.41 40.35
N ASN A 667 -2.65 21.70 40.19
CA ASN A 667 -2.22 20.67 41.16
C ASN A 667 -1.33 21.18 42.32
N VAL A 668 -1.04 22.49 42.39
CA VAL A 668 -0.20 23.05 43.48
C VAL A 668 -1.02 23.72 44.60
N THR A 669 -2.33 23.92 44.42
CA THR A 669 -3.15 24.65 45.42
C THR A 669 -4.03 23.78 46.34
N ASN A 670 -4.05 22.44 46.18
CA ASN A 670 -4.88 21.54 47.00
C ASN A 670 -4.09 20.58 47.91
N LEU A 671 -2.86 20.93 48.30
CA LEU A 671 -2.06 20.19 49.28
C LEU A 671 -1.60 21.06 50.47
N LEU A 672 -2.46 21.96 50.94
CA LEU A 672 -2.36 22.58 52.25
C LEU A 672 -3.78 22.86 52.79
N PHE A 673 -4.43 21.84 53.36
CA PHE A 673 -5.21 21.86 54.61
C PHE A 673 -5.72 20.46 54.93
#